data_AF-A0A923QNB9-F1
#
_entry.id   AF-A0A923QNB9-F1
#
_cell.length_a   1.000
_cell.length_b   1.000
_cell.length_c   1.000
_cell.angle_alpha   90.00
_cell.angle_beta   90.00
_cell.angle_gamma   90.00
#
_symmetry.space_group_name_H-M   'P 1'
#
loop_
_entity.id
_entity.type
_entity.pdbx_description
1 polymer ?
#
loop_
_entity_poly.entity_id
_entity_poly.type
_entity_poly.pdbx_seq_one_letter_code
_entity_poly.pdbx_strand_id
1 'polypeptide(L)'
;MFKNFLFIFGLIQLIPSLLFSQTKIVKEQLKNPAKYGVKVASGFNHKIVFEYTPSAGKHALFLKNGLRSSTFINRGDWLKIKDSVFPYQVDIVYSRYPLKNGEYHEFYKLLFNRLISLFALDPSLNDNELTWFTIQQSHCENDDQVNSLFHGIVIWYRTPKEELVLHLPDSEMNDKDAKNENKKIIEKEKEQGDYGDLVENIEAIKNSDAITDSLKDVLKSKPVSEQNKILKEHFGKVIQTKSLIKLNERTPEEMSLYKRQVDLFLKNNPFGDSVVWKVFDRHPEWVDVAVVTDWTGSMYGYGAQVIHWHLQNYKKSPIRFLTLFNDGDGKMSHQKKIGETGGIYSAESSDIPQIINLFNLVKIKGGGGDRPENDIEAILETQKRFPNASELILIADNYACIRDIELATQIKKPLRVVICGYQNGFGFNPHLVYLARITNGGLYTLEDDIENLKVETSLKGEIKSIKDKRIGLSMLNCQNIYTYDVKVKKEDIPVFTNLDIALKQPLKVEKLNLKDQTFTKVPLTILKLENLFYLNLSNNALTQLPGSIKKLDHLTELDISLNQIKKLPKQLMENKFLEYLNMSNNLIEIISPFFDHFFYMKVLDVSNNKVRDLNGLNQLKNVITLNLAANEIEIIPNNISQLKKLKILDLSANQIKLLPKAFIGLTKLEELNLENNELTVLPKYLYRLRKLKSLNLSGNPVLEEELERIRRELPDVQLIF
;
A
#
# COMPACT_ATOMS: atom_id res chain seq x y z
N MET A 1 -38.70 38.87 -32.30
CA MET A 1 -37.67 39.91 -32.11
C MET A 1 -36.79 39.43 -30.96
N PHE A 2 -35.53 39.05 -31.25
CA PHE A 2 -34.30 39.02 -30.42
C PHE A 2 -34.41 39.36 -28.91
N LYS A 3 -33.67 38.82 -27.91
CA LYS A 3 -32.51 37.92 -27.77
C LYS A 3 -32.23 37.75 -26.26
N ASN A 4 -31.37 36.79 -25.90
CA ASN A 4 -30.55 36.66 -24.68
C ASN A 4 -31.02 35.71 -23.57
N PHE A 5 -30.64 34.44 -23.78
CA PHE A 5 -30.19 33.52 -22.75
C PHE A 5 -28.88 34.02 -22.13
N LEU A 6 -28.78 34.02 -20.80
CA LEU A 6 -27.51 33.93 -20.08
C LEU A 6 -27.65 32.81 -19.04
N PHE A 7 -27.07 31.65 -19.33
CA PHE A 7 -26.85 30.58 -18.37
C PHE A 7 -25.60 30.95 -17.55
N ILE A 8 -25.73 31.11 -16.23
CA ILE A 8 -24.59 31.15 -15.32
C ILE A 8 -24.57 29.80 -14.60
N PHE A 9 -23.55 29.01 -14.92
CA PHE A 9 -23.21 27.75 -14.24
C PHE A 9 -22.83 28.02 -12.78
N GLY A 10 -23.41 27.23 -11.87
CA GLY A 10 -23.03 27.19 -10.46
C GLY A 10 -21.63 26.60 -10.29
N LEU A 11 -20.72 27.42 -9.75
CA LEU A 11 -19.49 26.96 -9.12
C LEU A 11 -19.82 26.45 -7.72
N ILE A 12 -19.97 25.13 -7.57
CA ILE A 12 -19.83 24.46 -6.27
C ILE A 12 -18.33 24.47 -5.97
N GLN A 13 -17.88 25.45 -5.19
CA GLN A 13 -16.58 25.36 -4.53
C GLN A 13 -16.67 24.26 -3.47
N LEU A 14 -16.03 23.13 -3.73
CA LEU A 14 -15.57 22.20 -2.71
C LEU A 14 -14.55 22.94 -1.83
N ILE A 15 -15.02 23.54 -0.74
CA ILE A 15 -14.15 23.95 0.36
C ILE A 15 -13.76 22.66 1.10
N PRO A 16 -12.46 22.30 1.18
CA PRO A 16 -12.05 21.22 2.06
C PRO A 16 -12.44 21.63 3.49
N SER A 17 -13.22 20.80 4.17
CA SER A 17 -13.56 20.99 5.56
C SER A 17 -12.27 21.07 6.36
N LEU A 18 -11.86 22.27 6.77
CA LEU A 18 -10.91 22.43 7.85
C LEU A 18 -11.55 21.76 9.08
N LEU A 19 -11.03 20.60 9.44
CA LEU A 19 -11.23 20.02 10.76
C LEU A 19 -10.59 21.00 11.76
N PHE A 20 -11.40 21.88 12.34
CA PHE A 20 -11.01 22.57 13.56
C PHE A 20 -10.84 21.49 14.63
N SER A 21 -9.58 21.17 14.97
CA SER A 21 -9.27 20.40 16.18
C SER A 21 -9.85 21.16 17.37
N GLN A 22 -10.83 20.57 18.03
CA GLN A 22 -11.44 21.17 19.20
C GLN A 22 -10.50 20.99 20.40
N THR A 23 -10.25 22.06 21.16
CA THR A 23 -9.41 22.02 22.37
C THR A 23 -10.16 21.42 23.55
N LYS A 24 -9.49 20.57 24.35
CA LYS A 24 -10.03 19.96 25.60
C LYS A 24 -10.78 20.98 26.45
N ILE A 25 -11.90 20.56 27.01
CA ILE A 25 -12.69 21.39 27.91
C ILE A 25 -11.93 21.53 29.22
N VAL A 26 -11.63 22.78 29.61
CA VAL A 26 -10.96 23.09 30.87
C VAL A 26 -11.94 22.89 32.02
N LYS A 27 -11.69 21.92 32.90
CA LYS A 27 -12.62 21.51 33.97
C LYS A 27 -12.98 22.66 34.92
N GLU A 28 -12.08 23.60 35.15
CA GLU A 28 -12.32 24.80 35.97
C GLU A 28 -13.39 25.71 35.37
N GLN A 29 -13.48 25.78 34.04
CA GLN A 29 -14.52 26.58 33.36
C GLN A 29 -15.92 26.03 33.67
N LEU A 30 -16.04 24.71 33.86
CA LEU A 30 -17.32 24.05 34.14
C LEU A 30 -17.94 24.46 35.50
N LYS A 31 -17.15 25.07 36.39
CA LYS A 31 -17.64 25.59 37.68
C LYS A 31 -18.42 26.91 37.56
N ASN A 32 -18.31 27.61 36.42
CA ASN A 32 -18.99 28.90 36.21
C ASN A 32 -19.72 28.96 34.84
N PRO A 33 -20.91 28.33 34.73
CA PRO A 33 -21.67 28.27 33.48
C PRO A 33 -22.12 29.64 32.96
N ALA A 34 -22.39 30.60 33.85
CA ALA A 34 -22.82 31.95 33.46
C ALA A 34 -21.72 32.71 32.69
N LYS A 35 -20.46 32.52 33.08
CA LYS A 35 -19.31 33.17 32.45
C LYS A 35 -18.83 32.45 31.19
N TYR A 36 -18.79 31.11 31.21
CA TYR A 36 -18.14 30.34 30.14
C TYR A 36 -19.11 29.57 29.23
N GLY A 37 -20.42 29.63 29.49
CA GLY A 37 -21.45 28.89 28.77
C GLY A 37 -21.35 29.05 27.25
N VAL A 38 -21.36 30.30 26.77
CA VAL A 38 -21.26 30.63 25.34
C VAL A 38 -19.94 30.12 24.74
N LYS A 39 -18.82 30.29 25.44
CA LYS A 39 -17.49 29.87 24.96
C LYS A 39 -17.39 28.34 24.81
N VAL A 40 -17.88 27.59 25.80
CA VAL A 40 -17.83 26.13 25.75
C VAL A 40 -18.83 25.60 24.71
N ALA A 41 -20.05 26.14 24.68
CA ALA A 41 -21.07 25.72 23.72
C ALA A 41 -20.68 26.02 22.26
N SER A 42 -20.03 27.16 21.99
CA SER A 42 -19.53 27.51 20.64
C SER A 42 -18.40 26.61 20.14
N GLY A 43 -17.78 25.82 21.02
CA GLY A 43 -16.86 24.76 20.61
C GLY A 43 -17.56 23.55 19.99
N PHE A 44 -18.86 23.36 20.23
CA PHE A 44 -19.61 22.22 19.75
C PHE A 44 -20.28 22.54 18.40
N ASN A 45 -20.34 21.52 17.54
CA ASN A 45 -21.17 21.60 16.34
C ASN A 45 -22.65 21.61 16.74
N HIS A 46 -23.46 22.39 16.04
CA HIS A 46 -24.87 22.57 16.40
C HIS A 46 -25.80 21.96 15.36
N LYS A 47 -26.81 21.19 15.79
CA LYS A 47 -27.86 20.65 14.93
C LYS A 47 -29.23 20.76 15.59
N ILE A 48 -30.21 21.19 14.82
CA ILE A 48 -31.62 21.13 15.19
C ILE A 48 -32.26 20.00 14.40
N VAL A 49 -32.98 19.12 15.09
CA VAL A 49 -33.68 17.98 14.50
C VAL A 49 -35.12 17.98 14.97
N PHE A 50 -36.04 17.40 14.19
CA PHE A 50 -37.43 17.28 14.61
C PHE A 50 -37.53 16.42 15.88
N GLU A 51 -37.03 15.20 15.82
CA GLU A 51 -36.91 14.27 16.95
C GLU A 51 -35.61 13.49 16.80
N TYR A 52 -34.90 13.24 17.91
CA TYR A 52 -33.64 12.52 17.87
C TYR A 52 -33.90 11.03 17.73
N THR A 53 -33.84 10.56 16.49
CA THR A 53 -33.89 9.14 16.15
C THR A 53 -32.49 8.65 15.84
N PRO A 54 -32.03 7.56 16.45
CA PRO A 54 -30.71 7.04 16.15
C PRO A 54 -30.68 6.44 14.74
N SER A 55 -29.61 6.70 14.00
CA SER A 55 -29.40 6.05 12.70
C SER A 55 -29.23 4.55 12.89
N ALA A 56 -30.01 3.74 12.17
CA ALA A 56 -29.87 2.29 12.19
C ALA A 56 -28.46 1.86 11.74
N GLY A 57 -27.83 0.95 12.50
CA GLY A 57 -26.59 0.28 12.10
C GLY A 57 -25.26 0.93 12.52
N LYS A 58 -25.25 1.95 13.39
CA LYS A 58 -24.01 2.53 13.95
C LYS A 58 -23.92 2.31 15.46
N HIS A 59 -22.75 1.88 15.96
CA HIS A 59 -22.53 1.64 17.38
C HIS A 59 -22.62 2.92 18.21
N ALA A 60 -23.72 3.06 18.94
CA ALA A 60 -24.00 4.17 19.83
C ALA A 60 -24.39 3.67 21.21
N LEU A 61 -23.87 4.32 22.25
CA LEU A 61 -24.28 4.10 23.63
C LEU A 61 -25.04 5.31 24.15
N PHE A 62 -26.24 5.08 24.66
CA PHE A 62 -27.16 6.12 25.12
C PHE A 62 -27.09 6.22 26.63
N LEU A 63 -26.44 7.27 27.13
CA LEU A 63 -26.47 7.60 28.54
C LEU A 63 -27.68 8.50 28.83
N LYS A 64 -28.73 7.94 29.44
CA LYS A 64 -30.04 8.58 29.68
C LYS A 64 -30.04 9.40 30.96
N ASN A 65 -30.45 10.68 30.89
CA ASN A 65 -30.49 11.57 32.06
C ASN A 65 -31.88 12.15 32.35
N GLY A 66 -32.80 12.15 31.39
CA GLY A 66 -34.09 12.83 31.49
C GLY A 66 -34.01 14.34 31.25
N LEU A 67 -35.16 14.98 31.04
CA LEU A 67 -35.30 16.35 30.49
C LEU A 67 -34.42 17.40 31.18
N ARG A 68 -34.41 17.44 32.51
CA ARG A 68 -33.67 18.47 33.29
C ARG A 68 -32.65 17.88 34.26
N SER A 69 -32.21 16.65 34.02
CA SER A 69 -31.23 15.99 34.87
C SER A 69 -29.88 15.83 34.16
N SER A 70 -28.85 15.73 34.99
CA SER A 70 -27.46 15.51 34.59
C SER A 70 -26.91 14.18 35.09
N THR A 71 -27.71 13.41 35.81
CA THR A 71 -27.33 12.10 36.35
C THR A 71 -27.72 11.02 35.36
N PHE A 72 -26.75 10.21 34.92
CA PHE A 72 -27.03 9.08 34.03
C PHE A 72 -27.67 7.92 34.79
N ILE A 73 -28.78 7.43 34.26
CA ILE A 73 -29.55 6.30 34.81
C ILE A 73 -28.82 4.98 34.55
N ASN A 74 -28.12 4.88 33.42
CA ASN A 74 -27.51 3.64 32.93
C ASN A 74 -25.98 3.74 32.76
N ARG A 75 -25.29 4.29 33.78
CA ARG A 75 -23.82 4.45 33.82
C ARG A 75 -23.07 3.15 33.56
N GLY A 76 -23.60 2.04 34.07
CA GLY A 76 -23.00 0.71 33.96
C GLY A 76 -22.84 0.24 32.52
N ASP A 77 -23.66 0.72 31.60
CA ASP A 77 -23.58 0.31 30.19
C ASP A 77 -22.30 0.80 29.54
N TRP A 78 -21.90 2.06 29.81
CA TRP A 78 -20.63 2.60 29.32
C TRP A 78 -19.44 1.88 29.96
N LEU A 79 -19.47 1.70 31.28
CA LEU A 79 -18.37 1.07 32.02
C LEU A 79 -18.06 -0.36 31.56
N LYS A 80 -19.06 -1.09 31.07
CA LYS A 80 -18.88 -2.45 30.54
C LYS A 80 -18.07 -2.50 29.25
N ILE A 81 -18.12 -1.45 28.42
CA ILE A 81 -17.54 -1.47 27.07
C ILE A 81 -16.36 -0.51 26.91
N LYS A 82 -16.20 0.50 27.78
CA LYS A 82 -15.27 1.64 27.59
C LYS A 82 -13.83 1.23 27.23
N ASP A 83 -13.33 0.14 27.81
CA ASP A 83 -11.95 -0.30 27.60
C ASP A 83 -11.78 -1.13 26.31
N SER A 84 -12.88 -1.52 25.68
CA SER A 84 -12.94 -2.39 24.49
C SER A 84 -13.34 -1.67 23.20
N VAL A 85 -13.66 -0.37 23.27
CA VAL A 85 -14.18 0.41 22.14
C VAL A 85 -13.41 1.73 21.95
N PHE A 86 -13.62 2.39 20.82
CA PHE A 86 -12.94 3.63 20.43
C PHE A 86 -13.98 4.73 20.19
N PRO A 87 -14.22 5.61 21.17
CA PRO A 87 -15.11 6.76 21.01
C PRO A 87 -14.58 7.71 19.94
N TYR A 88 -15.46 8.22 19.09
CA TYR A 88 -15.09 9.20 18.06
C TYR A 88 -16.02 10.41 18.00
N GLN A 89 -17.22 10.33 18.57
CA GLN A 89 -18.17 11.43 18.61
C GLN A 89 -19.03 11.38 19.87
N VAL A 90 -19.38 12.56 20.39
CA VAL A 90 -20.27 12.72 21.53
C VAL A 90 -21.40 13.69 21.17
N ASP A 91 -22.64 13.22 21.29
CA ASP A 91 -23.83 14.06 21.06
C ASP A 91 -24.50 14.37 22.40
N ILE A 92 -24.71 15.65 22.65
CA ILE A 92 -25.45 16.13 23.80
C ILE A 92 -26.87 16.44 23.34
N VAL A 93 -27.83 15.60 23.74
CA VAL A 93 -29.20 15.65 23.22
C VAL A 93 -30.17 16.22 24.25
N TYR A 94 -30.91 17.24 23.85
CA TYR A 94 -31.98 17.84 24.63
C TYR A 94 -33.01 18.54 23.74
N SER A 95 -34.13 18.93 24.35
CA SER A 95 -35.26 19.52 23.63
C SER A 95 -35.26 21.04 23.72
N ARG A 96 -35.81 21.70 22.70
CA ARG A 96 -36.05 23.15 22.65
C ARG A 96 -37.28 23.54 23.48
N TYR A 97 -37.35 23.07 24.72
CA TYR A 97 -38.50 23.27 25.61
C TYR A 97 -38.09 23.67 27.03
N PRO A 98 -38.82 24.61 27.67
CA PRO A 98 -39.89 25.42 27.11
C PRO A 98 -39.35 26.54 26.22
N LEU A 99 -40.08 26.91 25.18
CA LEU A 99 -39.82 28.14 24.43
C LEU A 99 -40.26 29.35 25.26
N LYS A 100 -39.45 30.40 25.28
CA LYS A 100 -39.81 31.69 25.88
C LYS A 100 -39.94 32.70 24.76
N ASN A 101 -41.13 33.28 24.59
CA ASN A 101 -41.44 34.21 23.48
C ASN A 101 -41.13 33.62 22.09
N GLY A 102 -41.38 32.32 21.89
CA GLY A 102 -41.07 31.63 20.63
C GLY A 102 -39.59 31.27 20.45
N GLU A 103 -38.71 31.64 21.37
CA GLU A 103 -37.27 31.40 21.28
C GLU A 103 -36.78 30.42 22.34
N TYR A 104 -35.89 29.52 21.92
CA TYR A 104 -35.18 28.64 22.82
C TYR A 104 -33.93 29.33 23.38
N HIS A 105 -33.75 29.24 24.69
CA HIS A 105 -32.56 29.75 25.36
C HIS A 105 -31.78 28.57 25.97
N GLU A 106 -30.48 28.53 25.68
CA GLU A 106 -29.62 27.46 26.13
C GLU A 106 -29.47 27.43 27.65
N PHE A 107 -29.63 26.25 28.25
CA PHE A 107 -29.50 26.06 29.68
C PHE A 107 -28.07 25.65 30.02
N TYR A 108 -27.12 26.60 29.96
CA TYR A 108 -25.69 26.32 30.18
C TYR A 108 -25.39 25.58 31.49
N LYS A 109 -26.17 25.84 32.56
CA LYS A 109 -26.03 25.10 33.82
C LYS A 109 -26.30 23.60 33.65
N LEU A 110 -27.32 23.23 32.88
CA LEU A 110 -27.65 21.83 32.60
C LEU A 110 -26.60 21.18 31.70
N LEU A 111 -26.17 21.89 30.65
CA LEU A 111 -25.07 21.46 29.77
C LEU A 111 -23.80 21.15 30.58
N PHE A 112 -23.38 22.09 31.43
CA PHE A 112 -22.15 21.97 32.21
C PHE A 112 -22.25 20.85 33.23
N ASN A 113 -23.38 20.70 33.91
CA ASN A 113 -23.59 19.60 34.84
C ASN A 113 -23.54 18.24 34.13
N ARG A 114 -24.07 18.13 32.91
CA ARG A 114 -23.97 16.90 32.10
C ARG A 114 -22.52 16.59 31.70
N LEU A 115 -21.74 17.60 31.31
CA LEU A 115 -20.30 17.44 31.03
C LEU A 115 -19.51 17.02 32.27
N ILE A 116 -19.78 17.62 33.43
CA ILE A 116 -19.17 17.23 34.71
C ILE A 116 -19.48 15.77 35.02
N SER A 117 -20.74 15.36 34.92
CA SER A 117 -21.14 13.97 35.12
C SER A 117 -20.44 13.02 34.15
N LEU A 118 -20.30 13.42 32.87
CA LEU A 118 -19.64 12.61 31.85
C LEU A 118 -18.15 12.41 32.15
N PHE A 119 -17.44 13.47 32.50
CA PHE A 119 -16.00 13.40 32.81
C PHE A 119 -15.70 12.80 34.16
N ALA A 120 -16.66 12.80 35.09
CA ALA A 120 -16.60 12.01 36.30
C ALA A 120 -16.84 10.52 36.04
N LEU A 121 -17.63 10.18 35.02
CA LEU A 121 -17.85 8.80 34.57
C LEU A 121 -16.62 8.26 33.83
N ASP A 122 -16.04 9.04 32.92
CA ASP A 122 -14.83 8.67 32.18
C ASP A 122 -14.04 9.93 31.75
N PRO A 123 -12.87 10.18 32.37
CA PRO A 123 -12.03 11.33 32.02
C PRO A 123 -11.49 11.30 30.58
N SER A 124 -11.39 10.12 29.96
CA SER A 124 -10.87 9.97 28.59
C SER A 124 -11.80 10.57 27.54
N LEU A 125 -13.08 10.77 27.86
CA LEU A 125 -14.05 11.42 26.98
C LEU A 125 -13.81 12.93 26.83
N ASN A 126 -12.87 13.53 27.58
CA ASN A 126 -12.41 14.89 27.33
C ASN A 126 -11.18 14.88 26.42
N ASP A 127 -11.38 14.47 25.17
CA ASP A 127 -10.31 14.32 24.17
C ASP A 127 -10.48 15.26 22.97
N ASN A 128 -9.34 15.65 22.36
CA ASN A 128 -9.29 16.54 21.20
C ASN A 128 -9.68 15.84 19.89
N GLU A 129 -9.63 14.51 19.87
CA GLU A 129 -10.01 13.69 18.71
C GLU A 129 -11.52 13.43 18.63
N LEU A 130 -12.27 13.75 19.70
CA LEU A 130 -13.71 13.58 19.73
C LEU A 130 -14.43 14.75 19.05
N THR A 131 -15.32 14.41 18.12
CA THR A 131 -16.23 15.40 17.56
C THR A 131 -17.43 15.58 18.47
N TRP A 132 -17.74 16.81 18.85
CA TRP A 132 -18.87 17.10 19.73
C TRP A 132 -20.03 17.74 18.96
N PHE A 133 -21.23 17.25 19.22
CA PHE A 133 -22.47 17.88 18.78
C PHE A 133 -23.36 18.26 19.94
N THR A 134 -24.00 19.41 19.79
CA THR A 134 -25.21 19.78 20.52
C THR A 134 -26.40 19.53 19.61
N ILE A 135 -27.29 18.63 20.02
CA ILE A 135 -28.49 18.26 19.27
C ILE A 135 -29.74 18.77 19.99
N GLN A 136 -30.45 19.67 19.33
CA GLN A 136 -31.67 20.29 19.82
C GLN A 136 -32.90 19.73 19.09
N GLN A 137 -33.80 19.09 19.84
CA GLN A 137 -35.06 18.54 19.30
C GLN A 137 -36.16 19.60 19.27
N SER A 138 -36.95 19.65 18.20
CA SER A 138 -38.03 20.64 18.03
C SER A 138 -39.45 20.07 18.21
N HIS A 139 -39.63 18.74 18.24
CA HIS A 139 -40.92 18.08 18.48
C HIS A 139 -41.28 18.08 19.98
N CYS A 140 -41.34 19.26 20.58
CA CYS A 140 -41.46 19.43 22.03
C CYS A 140 -42.27 20.68 22.37
N GLU A 141 -43.51 20.78 21.89
CA GLU A 141 -44.35 21.97 22.11
C GLU A 141 -45.11 21.93 23.45
N ASN A 142 -45.26 20.74 24.03
CA ASN A 142 -45.91 20.52 25.32
C ASN A 142 -45.17 19.50 26.19
N ASP A 143 -45.59 19.41 27.46
CA ASP A 143 -44.97 18.54 28.46
C ASP A 143 -45.03 17.04 28.06
N ASP A 144 -46.09 16.58 27.42
CA ASP A 144 -46.23 15.18 27.01
C ASP A 144 -45.23 14.83 25.89
N GLN A 145 -45.14 15.67 24.87
CA GLN A 145 -44.18 15.52 23.78
C GLN A 145 -42.75 15.55 24.30
N VAL A 146 -42.38 16.56 25.09
CA VAL A 146 -41.01 16.67 25.60
C VAL A 146 -40.65 15.51 26.53
N ASN A 147 -41.58 15.00 27.34
CA ASN A 147 -41.30 13.88 28.23
C ASN A 147 -41.10 12.56 27.46
N SER A 148 -41.64 12.44 26.26
CA SER A 148 -41.43 11.28 25.39
C SER A 148 -40.07 11.28 24.67
N LEU A 149 -39.41 12.43 24.54
CA LEU A 149 -38.16 12.57 23.78
C LEU A 149 -36.93 12.06 24.55
N PHE A 150 -35.92 11.61 23.82
CA PHE A 150 -34.63 11.24 24.41
C PHE A 150 -33.89 12.47 24.96
N HIS A 151 -33.39 12.35 26.18
CA HIS A 151 -32.58 13.36 26.85
C HIS A 151 -31.36 12.71 27.49
N GLY A 152 -30.17 13.11 27.05
CA GLY A 152 -28.96 12.46 27.53
C GLY A 152 -27.74 12.77 26.70
N ILE A 153 -26.75 11.88 26.80
CA ILE A 153 -25.52 11.91 26.00
C ILE A 153 -25.46 10.63 25.18
N VAL A 154 -25.09 10.75 23.92
CA VAL A 154 -24.80 9.61 23.06
C VAL A 154 -23.32 9.57 22.79
N ILE A 155 -22.69 8.44 23.12
CA ILE A 155 -21.29 8.16 22.80
C ILE A 155 -21.29 7.27 21.58
N TRP A 156 -20.81 7.81 20.46
CA TRP A 156 -20.56 7.03 19.26
C TRP A 156 -19.17 6.44 19.35
N TYR A 157 -19.09 5.13 19.18
CA TYR A 157 -17.85 4.39 19.31
C TYR A 157 -17.69 3.41 18.16
N ARG A 158 -16.47 2.96 17.96
CA ARG A 158 -16.15 1.85 17.06
C ARG A 158 -15.66 0.67 17.87
N THR A 159 -16.01 -0.51 17.41
CA THR A 159 -15.36 -1.73 17.88
C THR A 159 -13.91 -1.76 17.39
N PRO A 160 -13.03 -2.59 17.98
CA PRO A 160 -11.67 -2.74 17.50
C PRO A 160 -11.60 -3.18 16.04
N LYS A 161 -12.61 -3.92 15.54
CA LYS A 161 -12.71 -4.34 14.13
C LYS A 161 -12.96 -3.13 13.22
N GLU A 162 -13.86 -2.23 13.59
CA GLU A 162 -14.22 -1.05 12.79
C GLU A 162 -13.17 0.06 12.85
N GLU A 163 -12.50 0.23 13.98
CA GLU A 163 -11.36 1.16 14.09
C GLU A 163 -10.21 0.72 13.19
N LEU A 164 -10.01 -0.59 13.03
CA LEU A 164 -9.10 -1.14 12.04
C LEU A 164 -9.57 -0.86 10.59
N VAL A 165 -10.88 -0.91 10.32
CA VAL A 165 -11.48 -0.70 8.99
C VAL A 165 -11.41 0.76 8.52
N LEU A 166 -11.51 1.75 9.41
CA LEU A 166 -11.33 3.18 9.05
C LEU A 166 -9.92 3.53 8.58
N HIS A 167 -8.95 2.67 8.88
CA HIS A 167 -7.57 2.79 8.44
C HIS A 167 -7.22 1.78 7.34
N LEU A 168 -8.22 1.10 6.79
CA LEU A 168 -8.16 0.25 5.60
C LEU A 168 -8.96 0.93 4.47
N PRO A 169 -8.55 0.80 3.19
CA PRO A 169 -9.44 1.12 2.08
C PRO A 169 -10.68 0.22 2.10
N ASP A 170 -11.83 0.73 1.65
CA ASP A 170 -13.16 0.08 1.64
C ASP A 170 -13.20 -1.24 0.83
N SER A 171 -12.65 -2.33 1.34
CA SER A 171 -12.95 -3.69 0.87
C SER A 171 -12.50 -4.71 1.92
N GLU A 172 -13.42 -5.18 2.77
CA GLU A 172 -13.46 -6.55 3.32
C GLU A 172 -14.42 -6.63 4.54
N MET A 173 -15.62 -7.19 4.32
CA MET A 173 -16.43 -7.81 5.38
C MET A 173 -17.03 -9.12 4.86
N ASN A 174 -16.62 -10.26 5.42
CA ASN A 174 -17.50 -11.18 6.16
C ASN A 174 -16.80 -12.44 6.70
N ASP A 175 -17.39 -12.99 7.76
CA ASP A 175 -16.86 -13.88 8.80
C ASP A 175 -16.48 -15.32 8.40
N LYS A 176 -15.58 -15.91 9.21
CA LYS A 176 -15.36 -17.36 9.38
C LYS A 176 -15.68 -17.73 10.83
N ASP A 177 -16.45 -18.80 11.02
CA ASP A 177 -16.31 -19.72 12.15
C ASP A 177 -16.13 -21.16 11.63
N ALA A 178 -14.91 -21.69 11.76
CA ALA A 178 -14.55 -23.11 11.93
C ALA A 178 -13.01 -23.27 11.90
N LYS A 179 -12.40 -23.27 13.09
CA LYS A 179 -11.01 -23.66 13.39
C LYS A 179 -11.06 -25.07 14.03
N ASN A 180 -10.04 -25.93 14.06
CA ASN A 180 -8.84 -25.66 14.86
C ASN A 180 -7.64 -26.64 14.70
N GLU A 181 -7.59 -27.54 13.71
CA GLU A 181 -6.42 -28.42 13.54
C GLU A 181 -5.48 -27.97 12.41
N ASN A 182 -6.02 -27.44 11.31
CA ASN A 182 -5.22 -26.90 10.19
C ASN A 182 -4.39 -25.66 10.57
N LYS A 183 -4.76 -24.96 11.65
CA LYS A 183 -4.10 -23.71 12.07
C LYS A 183 -2.66 -23.93 12.56
N LYS A 184 -2.38 -25.06 13.21
CA LYS A 184 -1.04 -25.41 13.73
C LYS A 184 -0.04 -25.77 12.63
N ILE A 185 -0.51 -26.38 11.54
CA ILE A 185 0.34 -26.71 10.37
C ILE A 185 0.64 -25.44 9.56
N ILE A 186 -0.37 -24.58 9.38
CA ILE A 186 -0.24 -23.26 8.70
C ILE A 186 0.70 -22.31 9.45
N GLU A 187 0.80 -22.40 10.78
CA GLU A 187 1.65 -21.52 11.58
C GLU A 187 3.14 -21.91 11.51
N LYS A 188 3.47 -23.22 11.47
CA LYS A 188 4.85 -23.71 11.31
C LYS A 188 5.48 -23.38 9.95
N GLU A 189 4.69 -23.33 8.88
CA GLU A 189 5.22 -23.10 7.52
C GLU A 189 5.37 -21.62 7.16
N LYS A 190 4.71 -20.72 7.91
CA LYS A 190 4.87 -19.28 7.75
C LYS A 190 6.22 -18.75 8.26
N GLU A 191 7.07 -19.62 8.81
CA GLU A 191 8.34 -19.25 9.42
C GLU A 191 9.52 -19.20 8.44
N GLN A 192 9.37 -19.72 7.22
CA GLN A 192 10.37 -19.62 6.15
C GLN A 192 9.94 -18.55 5.13
N GLY A 193 10.85 -17.63 4.80
CA GLY A 193 10.59 -16.36 4.10
C GLY A 193 9.84 -16.43 2.76
N ASP A 194 9.29 -15.27 2.36
CA ASP A 194 8.60 -14.98 1.10
C ASP A 194 7.15 -15.52 0.89
N TYR A 195 6.57 -16.20 1.87
CA TYR A 195 5.23 -16.81 1.72
C TYR A 195 4.02 -15.89 1.96
N GLY A 196 4.20 -14.61 2.31
CA GLY A 196 3.10 -13.72 2.73
C GLY A 196 2.04 -13.48 1.64
N ASP A 197 2.48 -12.99 0.49
CA ASP A 197 1.61 -12.69 -0.66
C ASP A 197 1.08 -14.00 -1.28
N LEU A 198 1.88 -15.07 -1.25
CA LEU A 198 1.46 -16.40 -1.70
C LEU A 198 0.30 -16.96 -0.87
N VAL A 199 0.33 -16.79 0.46
CA VAL A 199 -0.78 -17.20 1.34
C VAL A 199 -2.05 -16.40 1.04
N GLU A 200 -1.93 -15.09 0.90
CA GLU A 200 -3.06 -14.21 0.57
C GLU A 200 -3.66 -14.60 -0.79
N ASN A 201 -2.83 -14.87 -1.80
CA ASN A 201 -3.25 -15.32 -3.13
C ASN A 201 -3.96 -16.68 -3.09
N ILE A 202 -3.43 -17.65 -2.33
CA ILE A 202 -4.05 -18.97 -2.18
C ILE A 202 -5.39 -18.89 -1.45
N GLU A 203 -5.50 -18.06 -0.40
CA GLU A 203 -6.79 -17.84 0.27
C GLU A 203 -7.79 -17.13 -0.64
N ALA A 204 -7.36 -16.14 -1.43
CA ALA A 204 -8.21 -15.49 -2.43
C ALA A 204 -8.74 -16.50 -3.47
N ILE A 205 -7.88 -17.41 -3.96
CA ILE A 205 -8.30 -18.51 -4.86
C ILE A 205 -9.32 -19.41 -4.20
N LYS A 206 -9.11 -19.81 -2.93
CA LYS A 206 -10.04 -20.67 -2.19
C LYS A 206 -11.40 -20.01 -1.92
N ASN A 207 -11.42 -18.69 -1.80
CA ASN A 207 -12.64 -17.91 -1.63
C ASN A 207 -13.31 -17.55 -2.97
N SER A 208 -12.71 -17.94 -4.10
CA SER A 208 -13.26 -17.71 -5.44
C SER A 208 -13.95 -18.95 -6.01
N ASP A 209 -14.59 -18.77 -7.16
CA ASP A 209 -15.18 -19.85 -7.96
C ASP A 209 -14.16 -20.50 -8.93
N ALA A 210 -12.86 -20.15 -8.84
CA ALA A 210 -11.82 -20.66 -9.72
C ALA A 210 -11.47 -22.13 -9.51
N ILE A 211 -11.82 -22.70 -8.34
CA ILE A 211 -11.58 -24.10 -7.99
C ILE A 211 -12.86 -24.74 -7.43
N THR A 212 -13.05 -26.03 -7.69
CA THR A 212 -14.21 -26.80 -7.22
C THR A 212 -14.19 -26.96 -5.70
N ASP A 213 -15.35 -27.20 -5.08
CA ASP A 213 -15.42 -27.47 -3.64
C ASP A 213 -14.63 -28.72 -3.25
N SER A 214 -14.61 -29.74 -4.12
CA SER A 214 -13.75 -30.92 -3.95
C SER A 214 -12.26 -30.54 -3.91
N LEU A 215 -11.79 -29.65 -4.78
CA LEU A 215 -10.41 -29.18 -4.74
C LEU A 215 -10.15 -28.27 -3.53
N LYS A 216 -11.10 -27.42 -3.14
CA LYS A 216 -11.02 -26.64 -1.89
C LYS A 216 -10.84 -27.56 -0.69
N ASP A 217 -11.57 -28.68 -0.65
CA ASP A 217 -11.47 -29.67 0.43
C ASP A 217 -10.12 -30.38 0.44
N VAL A 218 -9.59 -30.76 -0.73
CA VAL A 218 -8.23 -31.31 -0.85
C VAL A 218 -7.16 -30.31 -0.36
N LEU A 219 -7.34 -29.02 -0.64
CA LEU A 219 -6.40 -27.98 -0.22
C LEU A 219 -6.49 -27.63 1.26
N LYS A 220 -7.69 -27.74 1.88
CA LYS A 220 -7.92 -27.37 3.29
C LYS A 220 -6.97 -28.11 4.24
N SER A 221 -6.67 -29.38 3.98
CA SER A 221 -5.86 -30.26 4.85
C SER A 221 -4.36 -30.21 4.57
N LYS A 222 -3.90 -29.41 3.60
CA LYS A 222 -2.52 -29.44 3.11
C LYS A 222 -1.70 -28.21 3.53
N PRO A 223 -0.38 -28.35 3.72
CA PRO A 223 0.61 -27.27 3.69
C PRO A 223 0.39 -26.20 2.63
N VAL A 224 0.79 -24.95 2.87
CA VAL A 224 0.69 -23.87 1.86
C VAL A 224 1.60 -24.17 0.66
N SER A 225 2.77 -24.75 0.92
CA SER A 225 3.72 -25.19 -0.11
C SER A 225 3.10 -26.26 -1.02
N GLU A 226 2.39 -27.22 -0.44
CA GLU A 226 1.69 -28.28 -1.17
C GLU A 226 0.42 -27.76 -1.86
N GLN A 227 -0.34 -26.88 -1.20
CA GLN A 227 -1.46 -26.16 -1.81
C GLN A 227 -0.99 -25.40 -3.05
N ASN A 228 0.13 -24.68 -2.97
CA ASN A 228 0.72 -23.97 -4.10
C ASN A 228 1.10 -24.94 -5.23
N LYS A 229 1.74 -26.07 -4.91
CA LYS A 229 2.10 -27.10 -5.89
C LYS A 229 0.86 -27.65 -6.59
N ILE A 230 -0.17 -28.03 -5.84
CA ILE A 230 -1.44 -28.56 -6.37
C ILE A 230 -2.14 -27.52 -7.24
N LEU A 231 -2.22 -26.27 -6.79
CA LEU A 231 -2.84 -25.18 -7.56
C LEU A 231 -2.06 -24.89 -8.84
N LYS A 232 -0.72 -24.87 -8.79
CA LYS A 232 0.15 -24.72 -9.96
C LYS A 232 -0.07 -25.85 -10.97
N GLU A 233 -0.15 -27.09 -10.51
CA GLU A 233 -0.45 -28.26 -11.35
C GLU A 233 -1.88 -28.22 -11.91
N HIS A 234 -2.85 -27.85 -11.09
CA HIS A 234 -4.25 -27.74 -11.46
C HIS A 234 -4.46 -26.69 -12.54
N PHE A 235 -4.09 -25.43 -12.26
CA PHE A 235 -4.24 -24.36 -13.24
C PHE A 235 -3.36 -24.59 -14.46
N GLY A 236 -2.13 -25.11 -14.28
CA GLY A 236 -1.24 -25.47 -15.38
C GLY A 236 -1.86 -26.46 -16.38
N LYS A 237 -2.58 -27.47 -15.89
CA LYS A 237 -3.35 -28.40 -16.74
C LYS A 237 -4.55 -27.71 -17.39
N VAL A 238 -5.28 -26.89 -16.64
CA VAL A 238 -6.47 -26.20 -17.14
C VAL A 238 -6.13 -25.22 -18.27
N ILE A 239 -5.06 -24.44 -18.15
CA ILE A 239 -4.65 -23.47 -19.18
C ILE A 239 -4.12 -24.12 -20.47
N GLN A 240 -3.78 -25.42 -20.44
CA GLN A 240 -3.36 -26.16 -21.63
C GLN A 240 -4.55 -26.75 -22.41
N THR A 241 -5.75 -26.78 -21.82
CA THR A 241 -6.94 -27.32 -22.47
C THR A 241 -7.49 -26.33 -23.51
N LYS A 242 -7.54 -26.70 -24.78
CA LYS A 242 -8.12 -25.84 -25.81
C LYS A 242 -9.64 -25.88 -25.77
N SER A 243 -10.30 -24.73 -25.61
CA SER A 243 -11.75 -24.66 -25.78
C SER A 243 -12.10 -24.74 -27.27
N LEU A 244 -13.07 -25.59 -27.61
CA LEU A 244 -13.59 -25.74 -28.97
C LEU A 244 -14.70 -24.73 -29.31
N ILE A 245 -15.23 -24.04 -28.30
CA ILE A 245 -16.35 -23.09 -28.45
C ILE A 245 -15.80 -21.68 -28.30
N LYS A 246 -16.04 -20.82 -29.30
CA LYS A 246 -15.62 -19.42 -29.21
C LYS A 246 -16.45 -18.67 -28.19
N LEU A 247 -15.87 -17.62 -27.60
CA LEU A 247 -16.56 -16.84 -26.57
C LEU A 247 -17.88 -16.23 -27.07
N ASN A 248 -17.96 -15.84 -28.35
CA ASN A 248 -19.18 -15.29 -28.96
C ASN A 248 -20.24 -16.36 -29.33
N GLU A 249 -19.90 -17.65 -29.22
CA GLU A 249 -20.78 -18.79 -29.48
C GLU A 249 -21.34 -19.40 -28.18
N ARG A 250 -20.96 -18.86 -27.01
CA ARG A 250 -21.41 -19.32 -25.68
C ARG A 250 -22.88 -18.96 -25.41
N THR A 251 -23.55 -19.78 -24.61
CA THR A 251 -24.96 -19.56 -24.27
C THR A 251 -25.13 -18.37 -23.30
N PRO A 252 -26.32 -17.74 -23.26
CA PRO A 252 -26.60 -16.68 -22.28
C PRO A 252 -26.37 -17.11 -20.82
N GLU A 253 -26.64 -18.37 -20.48
CA GLU A 253 -26.42 -18.94 -19.15
C GLU A 253 -24.93 -19.03 -18.81
N GLU A 254 -24.11 -19.53 -19.74
CA GLU A 254 -22.64 -19.54 -19.58
C GLU A 254 -22.10 -18.12 -19.39
N MET A 255 -22.58 -17.17 -20.20
CA MET A 255 -22.15 -15.77 -20.12
C MET A 255 -22.54 -15.10 -18.81
N SER A 256 -23.71 -15.43 -18.26
CA SER A 256 -24.15 -14.97 -16.93
C SER A 256 -23.24 -15.51 -15.82
N LEU A 257 -22.85 -16.78 -15.91
CA LEU A 257 -21.90 -17.39 -14.97
C LEU A 257 -20.52 -16.72 -15.08
N TYR A 258 -20.02 -16.50 -16.30
CA TYR A 258 -18.72 -15.83 -16.52
C TYR A 258 -18.72 -14.41 -15.96
N LYS A 259 -19.83 -13.67 -16.11
CA LYS A 259 -19.98 -12.34 -15.52
C LYS A 259 -19.86 -12.37 -14.01
N ARG A 260 -20.56 -13.28 -13.35
CA ARG A 260 -20.44 -13.46 -11.90
C ARG A 260 -19.00 -13.78 -11.47
N GLN A 261 -18.31 -14.65 -12.20
CA GLN A 261 -16.92 -15.01 -11.88
C GLN A 261 -15.96 -13.84 -12.07
N VAL A 262 -16.11 -13.05 -13.15
CA VAL A 262 -15.33 -11.84 -13.37
C VAL A 262 -15.63 -10.80 -12.29
N ASP A 263 -16.89 -10.56 -11.94
CA ASP A 263 -17.25 -9.61 -10.87
C ASP A 263 -16.61 -9.99 -9.53
N LEU A 264 -16.52 -11.29 -9.21
CA LEU A 264 -15.80 -11.78 -8.03
C LEU A 264 -14.28 -11.58 -8.15
N PHE A 265 -13.70 -11.85 -9.33
CA PHE A 265 -12.29 -11.61 -9.60
C PHE A 265 -11.91 -10.11 -9.46
N LEU A 266 -12.79 -9.21 -9.90
CA LEU A 266 -12.59 -7.76 -9.84
C LEU A 266 -12.61 -7.21 -8.41
N LYS A 267 -13.33 -7.83 -7.48
CA LYS A 267 -13.33 -7.41 -6.05
C LYS A 267 -11.92 -7.46 -5.44
N ASN A 268 -11.09 -8.40 -5.90
CA ASN A 268 -9.72 -8.57 -5.42
C ASN A 268 -8.69 -7.80 -6.29
N ASN A 269 -9.12 -7.16 -7.38
CA ASN A 269 -8.27 -6.44 -8.33
C ASN A 269 -9.00 -5.18 -8.85
N PRO A 270 -9.26 -4.17 -7.98
CA PRO A 270 -10.03 -2.99 -8.34
C PRO A 270 -9.33 -2.09 -9.37
N PHE A 271 -10.11 -1.33 -10.14
CA PHE A 271 -9.58 -0.41 -11.14
C PHE A 271 -9.09 0.91 -10.50
N GLY A 272 -7.87 1.34 -10.83
CA GLY A 272 -7.37 2.68 -10.49
C GLY A 272 -7.76 3.77 -11.50
N ASP A 273 -7.90 3.39 -12.77
CA ASP A 273 -8.37 4.23 -13.87
C ASP A 273 -9.15 3.39 -14.91
N SER A 274 -9.35 3.90 -16.13
CA SER A 274 -10.05 3.20 -17.24
C SER A 274 -9.26 3.17 -18.55
N VAL A 275 -7.91 3.25 -18.50
CA VAL A 275 -7.09 3.40 -19.72
C VAL A 275 -7.28 2.25 -20.70
N VAL A 276 -7.23 1.00 -20.21
CA VAL A 276 -7.40 -0.19 -21.06
C VAL A 276 -8.79 -0.18 -21.67
N TRP A 277 -9.82 0.09 -20.86
CA TRP A 277 -11.20 0.21 -21.33
C TRP A 277 -11.36 1.21 -22.47
N LYS A 278 -10.92 2.45 -22.26
CA LYS A 278 -11.09 3.53 -23.23
C LYS A 278 -10.32 3.26 -24.52
N VAL A 279 -9.11 2.72 -24.43
CA VAL A 279 -8.31 2.39 -25.61
C VAL A 279 -9.02 1.32 -26.44
N PHE A 280 -9.42 0.20 -25.84
CA PHE A 280 -10.11 -0.85 -26.59
C PHE A 280 -11.45 -0.39 -27.19
N ASP A 281 -12.18 0.50 -26.52
CA ASP A 281 -13.43 1.08 -27.06
C ASP A 281 -13.19 2.03 -28.24
N ARG A 282 -12.05 2.74 -28.29
CA ARG A 282 -11.68 3.62 -29.41
C ARG A 282 -11.22 2.86 -30.65
N HIS A 283 -10.84 1.58 -30.52
CA HIS A 283 -10.30 0.76 -31.59
C HIS A 283 -11.16 -0.45 -31.97
N PRO A 284 -12.40 -0.24 -32.48
CA PRO A 284 -13.25 -1.34 -32.95
C PRO A 284 -12.72 -2.03 -34.21
N GLU A 285 -11.74 -1.44 -34.90
CA GLU A 285 -11.08 -2.00 -36.08
C GLU A 285 -10.03 -3.06 -35.77
N TRP A 286 -9.58 -3.18 -34.51
CA TRP A 286 -8.71 -4.27 -34.11
C TRP A 286 -9.44 -5.61 -34.27
N VAL A 287 -8.77 -6.61 -34.86
CA VAL A 287 -9.34 -7.95 -35.10
C VAL A 287 -8.25 -8.99 -34.91
N ASP A 288 -8.54 -10.08 -34.21
CA ASP A 288 -7.60 -11.19 -33.97
C ASP A 288 -6.26 -10.75 -33.35
N VAL A 289 -6.36 -10.00 -32.25
CA VAL A 289 -5.21 -9.49 -31.50
C VAL A 289 -4.78 -10.44 -30.38
N ALA A 290 -3.48 -10.41 -30.07
CA ALA A 290 -2.96 -11.03 -28.86
C ALA A 290 -2.55 -9.96 -27.85
N VAL A 291 -3.03 -10.10 -26.62
CA VAL A 291 -2.73 -9.19 -25.52
C VAL A 291 -1.60 -9.77 -24.68
N VAL A 292 -0.63 -8.94 -24.36
CA VAL A 292 0.49 -9.20 -23.46
C VAL A 292 0.34 -8.21 -22.30
N THR A 293 0.34 -8.67 -21.07
CA THR A 293 0.18 -7.79 -19.91
C THR A 293 1.11 -8.23 -18.80
N ASP A 294 1.72 -7.23 -18.15
CA ASP A 294 2.31 -7.44 -16.85
C ASP A 294 1.20 -7.84 -15.87
N TRP A 295 1.47 -8.84 -15.03
CA TRP A 295 0.60 -9.29 -13.98
C TRP A 295 1.34 -9.33 -12.64
N THR A 296 1.79 -8.15 -12.22
CA THR A 296 2.42 -7.92 -10.92
C THR A 296 1.78 -6.75 -10.18
N GLY A 297 2.09 -6.60 -8.89
CA GLY A 297 1.50 -5.63 -7.94
C GLY A 297 0.70 -4.44 -8.52
N SER A 298 1.39 -3.42 -9.04
CA SER A 298 0.76 -2.18 -9.57
C SER A 298 -0.08 -2.41 -10.83
N MET A 299 0.16 -3.50 -11.55
CA MET A 299 -0.48 -3.82 -12.83
C MET A 299 -1.76 -4.65 -12.71
N TYR A 300 -2.10 -5.15 -11.50
CA TYR A 300 -3.30 -5.96 -11.29
C TYR A 300 -4.60 -5.27 -11.73
N GLY A 301 -4.75 -3.98 -11.45
CA GLY A 301 -5.93 -3.22 -11.88
C GLY A 301 -6.04 -3.12 -13.41
N TYR A 302 -4.92 -3.02 -14.12
CA TYR A 302 -4.87 -2.88 -15.58
C TYR A 302 -5.12 -4.22 -16.28
N GLY A 303 -4.50 -5.31 -15.83
CA GLY A 303 -4.79 -6.65 -16.35
C GLY A 303 -6.25 -7.08 -16.09
N ALA A 304 -6.82 -6.67 -14.96
CA ALA A 304 -8.24 -6.89 -14.64
C ALA A 304 -9.18 -6.14 -15.59
N GLN A 305 -8.80 -4.95 -16.07
CA GLN A 305 -9.56 -4.25 -17.10
C GLN A 305 -9.63 -5.03 -18.42
N VAL A 306 -8.56 -5.73 -18.82
CA VAL A 306 -8.52 -6.54 -20.05
C VAL A 306 -9.61 -7.61 -20.04
N ILE A 307 -9.66 -8.44 -19.00
CA ILE A 307 -10.65 -9.53 -18.90
C ILE A 307 -12.07 -8.97 -18.77
N HIS A 308 -12.26 -7.88 -18.02
CA HIS A 308 -13.56 -7.25 -17.87
C HIS A 308 -14.06 -6.70 -19.20
N TRP A 309 -13.23 -5.97 -19.95
CA TRP A 309 -13.60 -5.44 -21.26
C TRP A 309 -13.87 -6.57 -22.27
N HIS A 310 -13.02 -7.62 -22.27
CA HIS A 310 -13.17 -8.79 -23.13
C HIS A 310 -14.54 -9.44 -22.95
N LEU A 311 -14.94 -9.66 -21.69
CA LEU A 311 -16.22 -10.27 -21.34
C LEU A 311 -17.40 -9.36 -21.73
N GLN A 312 -17.38 -8.07 -21.39
CA GLN A 312 -18.50 -7.17 -21.69
C GLN A 312 -18.70 -6.99 -23.21
N ASN A 313 -17.63 -7.15 -23.98
CA ASN A 313 -17.64 -6.99 -25.44
C ASN A 313 -17.52 -8.31 -26.20
N TYR A 314 -17.82 -9.45 -25.56
CA TYR A 314 -17.52 -10.80 -26.06
C TYR A 314 -17.95 -11.10 -27.51
N LYS A 315 -19.05 -10.49 -28.00
CA LYS A 315 -19.54 -10.67 -29.38
C LYS A 315 -18.61 -10.06 -30.43
N LYS A 316 -17.96 -8.95 -30.10
CA LYS A 316 -17.11 -8.15 -31.00
C LYS A 316 -15.65 -8.11 -30.55
N SER A 317 -15.32 -8.78 -29.45
CA SER A 317 -14.00 -8.65 -28.86
C SER A 317 -12.93 -9.23 -29.79
N PRO A 318 -11.86 -8.47 -30.09
CA PRO A 318 -10.80 -8.92 -30.98
C PRO A 318 -9.76 -9.79 -30.29
N ILE A 319 -9.79 -9.88 -28.96
CA ILE A 319 -8.81 -10.63 -28.19
C ILE A 319 -9.01 -12.13 -28.48
N ARG A 320 -7.94 -12.79 -28.95
CA ARG A 320 -7.91 -14.24 -29.20
C ARG A 320 -6.93 -14.98 -28.32
N PHE A 321 -5.91 -14.28 -27.85
CA PHE A 321 -4.83 -14.86 -27.08
C PHE A 321 -4.41 -13.87 -26.00
N LEU A 322 -4.19 -14.37 -24.78
CA LEU A 322 -3.70 -13.57 -23.66
C LEU A 322 -2.41 -14.20 -23.13
N THR A 323 -1.38 -13.38 -22.97
CA THR A 323 -0.14 -13.74 -22.31
C THR A 323 0.06 -12.83 -21.10
N LEU A 324 0.22 -13.45 -19.95
CA LEU A 324 0.59 -12.79 -18.71
C LEU A 324 2.05 -13.09 -18.46
N PHE A 325 2.79 -12.09 -17.97
CA PHE A 325 4.11 -12.34 -17.42
C PHE A 325 4.20 -11.86 -15.97
N ASN A 326 5.02 -12.54 -15.20
CA ASN A 326 5.58 -12.05 -13.95
C ASN A 326 7.10 -11.96 -14.12
N ASP A 327 7.78 -11.27 -13.21
CA ASP A 327 9.23 -11.03 -13.24
C ASP A 327 10.09 -12.31 -13.04
N GLY A 328 9.79 -13.43 -13.70
CA GLY A 328 10.60 -14.64 -13.68
C GLY A 328 10.28 -15.63 -12.56
N ASP A 329 9.02 -15.80 -12.17
CA ASP A 329 8.58 -16.79 -11.18
C ASP A 329 9.23 -16.64 -9.78
N GLY A 330 9.42 -15.39 -9.33
CA GLY A 330 10.08 -15.10 -8.05
C GLY A 330 11.58 -15.39 -8.05
N LYS A 331 12.21 -15.53 -9.23
CA LYS A 331 13.67 -15.55 -9.37
C LYS A 331 14.25 -14.27 -8.79
N MET A 332 15.36 -14.41 -8.08
CA MET A 332 16.19 -13.26 -7.70
C MET A 332 16.71 -12.58 -8.96
N SER A 333 16.95 -11.26 -8.93
CA SER A 333 17.35 -10.51 -10.12
C SER A 333 18.56 -11.11 -10.84
N HIS A 334 19.58 -11.59 -10.09
CA HIS A 334 20.76 -12.28 -10.63
C HIS A 334 20.50 -13.64 -11.31
N GLN A 335 19.32 -14.24 -11.14
CA GLN A 335 18.92 -15.50 -11.77
C GLN A 335 18.16 -15.29 -13.09
N LYS A 336 17.83 -14.03 -13.41
CA LYS A 336 17.10 -13.64 -14.61
C LYS A 336 18.09 -13.47 -15.74
N LYS A 337 17.92 -14.26 -16.79
CA LYS A 337 18.71 -14.21 -18.01
C LYS A 337 17.81 -13.74 -19.12
N ILE A 338 18.21 -12.72 -19.88
CA ILE A 338 17.46 -12.27 -21.04
C ILE A 338 17.18 -13.45 -21.98
N GLY A 339 15.93 -13.62 -22.38
CA GLY A 339 15.50 -14.75 -23.22
C GLY A 339 15.21 -16.06 -22.47
N GLU A 340 15.54 -16.16 -21.17
CA GLU A 340 15.32 -17.35 -20.33
C GLU A 340 14.77 -16.99 -18.94
N THR A 341 14.19 -15.79 -18.76
CA THR A 341 13.68 -15.35 -17.47
C THR A 341 12.54 -16.27 -17.01
N GLY A 342 11.69 -16.73 -17.92
CA GLY A 342 10.48 -17.47 -17.56
C GLY A 342 9.42 -16.53 -16.99
N GLY A 343 8.49 -17.05 -16.18
CA GLY A 343 7.39 -16.23 -15.70
C GLY A 343 6.32 -15.89 -16.73
N ILE A 344 6.36 -16.50 -17.92
CA ILE A 344 5.46 -16.18 -19.03
C ILE A 344 4.45 -17.31 -19.22
N TYR A 345 3.17 -16.94 -19.22
CA TYR A 345 2.06 -17.88 -19.28
C TYR A 345 1.01 -17.37 -20.26
N SER A 346 0.49 -18.26 -21.09
CA SER A 346 -0.49 -17.86 -22.10
C SER A 346 -1.65 -18.84 -22.20
N ALA A 347 -2.82 -18.33 -22.59
CA ALA A 347 -4.00 -19.11 -22.92
C ALA A 347 -4.77 -18.48 -24.08
N GLU A 348 -5.59 -19.29 -24.76
CA GLU A 348 -6.62 -18.77 -25.66
C GLU A 348 -7.68 -18.02 -24.84
N SER A 349 -8.25 -16.96 -25.40
CA SER A 349 -9.21 -16.13 -24.67
C SER A 349 -10.67 -16.56 -24.86
N SER A 350 -10.91 -17.72 -25.49
CA SER A 350 -12.25 -18.25 -25.77
C SER A 350 -13.01 -18.74 -24.53
N ASP A 351 -12.31 -18.94 -23.41
CA ASP A 351 -12.86 -19.47 -22.16
C ASP A 351 -12.47 -18.58 -20.97
N ILE A 352 -13.44 -17.83 -20.44
CA ILE A 352 -13.21 -16.86 -19.36
C ILE A 352 -12.72 -17.52 -18.05
N PRO A 353 -13.30 -18.65 -17.58
CA PRO A 353 -12.73 -19.42 -16.49
C PRO A 353 -11.26 -19.79 -16.70
N GLN A 354 -10.88 -20.18 -17.92
CA GLN A 354 -9.48 -20.47 -18.24
C GLN A 354 -8.60 -19.23 -18.11
N ILE A 355 -9.06 -18.07 -18.56
CA ILE A 355 -8.35 -16.80 -18.39
C ILE A 355 -8.20 -16.45 -16.91
N ILE A 356 -9.26 -16.56 -16.10
CA ILE A 356 -9.18 -16.32 -14.65
C ILE A 356 -8.14 -17.25 -14.00
N ASN A 357 -8.10 -18.51 -14.42
CA ASN A 357 -7.11 -19.48 -13.95
C ASN A 357 -5.69 -19.14 -14.37
N LEU A 358 -5.51 -18.55 -15.56
CA LEU A 358 -4.22 -18.00 -16.00
C LEU A 358 -3.76 -16.88 -15.05
N PHE A 359 -4.62 -15.90 -14.75
CA PHE A 359 -4.33 -14.82 -13.80
C PHE A 359 -3.97 -15.35 -12.41
N ASN A 360 -4.73 -16.31 -11.90
CA ASN A 360 -4.45 -16.95 -10.61
C ASN A 360 -3.13 -17.71 -10.61
N LEU A 361 -2.82 -18.45 -11.68
CA LEU A 361 -1.56 -19.20 -11.81
C LEU A 361 -0.35 -18.26 -11.77
N VAL A 362 -0.37 -17.19 -12.55
CA VAL A 362 0.76 -16.25 -12.61
C VAL A 362 0.99 -15.60 -11.25
N LYS A 363 -0.09 -15.24 -10.55
CA LYS A 363 -0.04 -14.63 -9.21
C LYS A 363 0.58 -15.54 -8.15
N ILE A 364 0.33 -16.86 -8.19
CA ILE A 364 0.92 -17.83 -7.25
C ILE A 364 2.32 -18.31 -7.66
N LYS A 365 2.71 -18.03 -8.91
CA LYS A 365 4.05 -18.30 -9.45
C LYS A 365 5.07 -17.22 -9.08
N GLY A 366 4.62 -15.98 -8.86
CA GLY A 366 5.42 -14.87 -8.33
C GLY A 366 4.62 -13.57 -8.33
N GLY A 367 4.89 -12.65 -7.39
CA GLY A 367 4.13 -11.40 -7.20
C GLY A 367 4.70 -10.16 -7.91
N GLY A 368 5.86 -10.30 -8.54
CA GLY A 368 6.68 -9.20 -9.06
C GLY A 368 7.33 -8.36 -7.96
N GLY A 369 8.18 -7.42 -8.36
CA GLY A 369 8.88 -6.50 -7.45
C GLY A 369 10.33 -6.20 -7.79
N ASP A 370 10.84 -6.78 -8.89
CA ASP A 370 12.18 -6.58 -9.39
C ASP A 370 12.10 -5.86 -10.74
N ARG A 371 12.53 -4.60 -10.78
CA ARG A 371 12.72 -3.89 -12.06
C ARG A 371 14.18 -4.04 -12.51
N PRO A 372 14.44 -4.11 -13.83
CA PRO A 372 13.53 -3.91 -14.97
C PRO A 372 12.76 -5.18 -15.40
N GLU A 373 11.67 -5.06 -16.17
CA GLU A 373 10.66 -6.11 -16.53
C GLU A 373 11.05 -6.98 -17.76
N ASN A 374 10.40 -8.13 -18.01
CA ASN A 374 10.62 -8.99 -19.20
C ASN A 374 9.49 -8.96 -20.23
N ASP A 375 9.09 -7.75 -20.62
CA ASP A 375 8.07 -7.51 -21.62
C ASP A 375 8.40 -8.18 -22.95
N ILE A 376 9.65 -8.12 -23.41
CA ILE A 376 9.99 -8.56 -24.77
C ILE A 376 9.93 -10.08 -24.88
N GLU A 377 10.45 -10.81 -23.90
CA GLU A 377 10.33 -12.26 -23.84
C GLU A 377 8.85 -12.67 -23.87
N ALA A 378 7.99 -11.97 -23.13
CA ALA A 378 6.55 -12.21 -23.15
C ALA A 378 5.96 -11.98 -24.55
N ILE A 379 6.28 -10.86 -25.18
CA ILE A 379 5.85 -10.52 -26.55
C ILE A 379 6.32 -11.55 -27.57
N LEU A 380 7.58 -11.98 -27.50
CA LEU A 380 8.15 -12.95 -28.43
C LEU A 380 7.52 -14.34 -28.26
N GLU A 381 7.27 -14.76 -27.02
CA GLU A 381 6.55 -16.00 -26.75
C GLU A 381 5.09 -15.91 -27.26
N THR A 382 4.42 -14.77 -27.09
CA THR A 382 3.08 -14.53 -27.67
C THR A 382 3.12 -14.60 -29.19
N GLN A 383 4.08 -13.94 -29.84
CA GLN A 383 4.25 -13.96 -31.29
C GLN A 383 4.48 -15.38 -31.81
N LYS A 384 5.26 -16.19 -31.08
CA LYS A 384 5.54 -17.59 -31.40
C LYS A 384 4.32 -18.49 -31.24
N ARG A 385 3.54 -18.32 -30.17
CA ARG A 385 2.33 -19.12 -29.90
C ARG A 385 1.15 -18.74 -30.76
N PHE A 386 1.06 -17.47 -31.14
CA PHE A 386 -0.02 -16.94 -31.96
C PHE A 386 0.54 -16.20 -33.20
N PRO A 387 1.14 -16.94 -34.16
CA PRO A 387 1.77 -16.36 -35.34
C PRO A 387 0.77 -15.68 -36.28
N ASN A 388 -0.53 -15.99 -36.16
CA ASN A 388 -1.58 -15.41 -37.01
C ASN A 388 -2.22 -14.13 -36.43
N ALA A 389 -1.84 -13.68 -35.23
CA ALA A 389 -2.31 -12.39 -34.71
C ALA A 389 -2.03 -11.28 -35.73
N SER A 390 -3.02 -10.43 -36.00
CA SER A 390 -2.83 -9.24 -36.85
C SER A 390 -1.89 -8.25 -36.14
N GLU A 391 -2.08 -8.08 -34.83
CA GLU A 391 -1.39 -7.11 -33.99
C GLU A 391 -1.15 -7.68 -32.58
N LEU A 392 -0.14 -7.12 -31.92
CA LEU A 392 0.18 -7.40 -30.52
C LEU A 392 -0.17 -6.16 -29.69
N ILE A 393 -0.85 -6.35 -28.55
CA ILE A 393 -1.18 -5.26 -27.63
C ILE A 393 -0.41 -5.49 -26.33
N LEU A 394 0.46 -4.56 -25.95
CA LEU A 394 1.16 -4.59 -24.67
C LEU A 394 0.44 -3.66 -23.68
N ILE A 395 0.03 -4.19 -22.54
CA ILE A 395 -0.44 -3.42 -21.38
C ILE A 395 0.78 -3.19 -20.47
N ALA A 396 1.36 -2.00 -20.52
CA ALA A 396 2.69 -1.72 -19.97
C ALA A 396 2.67 -0.73 -18.80
N ASP A 397 3.48 -0.99 -17.78
CA ASP A 397 3.73 -0.04 -16.69
C ASP A 397 4.64 1.10 -17.18
N ASN A 398 4.11 2.32 -17.24
CA ASN A 398 4.90 3.48 -17.69
C ASN A 398 6.08 3.82 -16.76
N TYR A 399 6.08 3.31 -15.52
CA TYR A 399 7.12 3.57 -14.53
C TYR A 399 8.25 2.53 -14.54
N ALA A 400 8.12 1.44 -15.30
CA ALA A 400 9.09 0.35 -15.33
C ALA A 400 9.90 0.33 -16.63
N CYS A 401 11.22 0.26 -16.51
CA CYS A 401 12.03 0.01 -17.70
C CYS A 401 12.05 -1.48 -18.05
N ILE A 402 12.35 -1.78 -19.31
CA ILE A 402 12.36 -3.14 -19.89
C ILE A 402 13.77 -3.73 -19.87
N ARG A 403 13.95 -4.90 -19.25
CA ARG A 403 15.23 -5.61 -19.05
C ARG A 403 15.76 -6.21 -20.33
N ASP A 404 14.88 -6.81 -21.11
CA ASP A 404 15.16 -7.58 -22.31
C ASP A 404 15.01 -6.75 -23.60
N ILE A 405 15.24 -5.43 -23.51
CA ILE A 405 15.06 -4.48 -24.61
C ILE A 405 15.90 -4.82 -25.85
N GLU A 406 17.03 -5.50 -25.68
CA GLU A 406 17.89 -5.94 -26.79
C GLU A 406 17.21 -6.96 -27.72
N LEU A 407 16.20 -7.68 -27.21
CA LEU A 407 15.42 -8.63 -28.01
C LEU A 407 14.37 -7.94 -28.87
N ALA A 408 14.12 -6.64 -28.69
CA ALA A 408 12.98 -5.93 -29.28
C ALA A 408 12.96 -5.95 -30.81
N THR A 409 14.13 -5.99 -31.45
CA THR A 409 14.25 -6.09 -32.91
C THR A 409 13.71 -7.40 -33.49
N GLN A 410 13.44 -8.40 -32.65
CA GLN A 410 12.86 -9.68 -33.05
C GLN A 410 11.32 -9.64 -33.12
N ILE A 411 10.70 -8.54 -32.66
CA ILE A 411 9.25 -8.32 -32.78
C ILE A 411 8.95 -7.97 -34.24
N LYS A 412 8.14 -8.81 -34.91
CA LYS A 412 7.85 -8.71 -36.36
C LYS A 412 6.47 -8.12 -36.65
N LYS A 413 5.65 -7.92 -35.62
CA LYS A 413 4.27 -7.45 -35.73
C LYS A 413 4.14 -6.04 -35.15
N PRO A 414 3.15 -5.25 -35.62
CA PRO A 414 2.81 -4.00 -34.98
C PRO A 414 2.49 -4.20 -33.49
N LEU A 415 3.14 -3.41 -32.64
CA LEU A 415 2.92 -3.42 -31.20
C LEU A 415 2.13 -2.17 -30.78
N ARG A 416 0.92 -2.38 -30.26
CA ARG A 416 0.08 -1.34 -29.66
C ARG A 416 0.40 -1.26 -28.18
N VAL A 417 1.03 -0.19 -27.73
CA VAL A 417 1.46 -0.08 -26.34
C VAL A 417 0.46 0.78 -25.57
N VAL A 418 -0.35 0.13 -24.73
CA VAL A 418 -1.26 0.80 -23.79
C VAL A 418 -0.46 1.23 -22.57
N ILE A 419 -0.40 2.54 -22.35
CA ILE A 419 0.46 3.17 -21.34
C ILE A 419 -0.30 3.31 -20.02
N CYS A 420 -0.04 2.40 -19.09
CA CYS A 420 -0.65 2.41 -17.78
C CYS A 420 0.09 3.37 -16.84
N GLY A 421 -0.66 4.23 -16.14
CA GLY A 421 -0.09 5.22 -15.22
C GLY A 421 0.51 6.47 -15.90
N TYR A 422 0.21 6.73 -17.17
CA TYR A 422 0.66 7.94 -17.86
C TYR A 422 0.16 9.22 -17.17
N GLN A 423 1.07 10.19 -17.01
CA GLN A 423 0.76 11.54 -16.52
C GLN A 423 1.60 12.55 -17.30
N ASN A 424 0.98 13.67 -17.72
CA ASN A 424 1.67 14.72 -18.51
C ASN A 424 2.94 15.27 -17.82
N GLY A 425 2.95 15.35 -16.48
CA GLY A 425 4.13 15.80 -15.73
C GLY A 425 5.26 14.77 -15.65
N PHE A 426 4.96 13.48 -15.85
CA PHE A 426 5.95 12.42 -15.86
C PHE A 426 6.48 12.12 -17.25
N GLY A 427 5.62 12.13 -18.29
CA GLY A 427 5.99 11.80 -19.67
C GLY A 427 5.95 10.30 -19.99
N PHE A 428 6.34 9.95 -21.21
CA PHE A 428 6.38 8.58 -21.71
C PHE A 428 7.69 7.87 -21.38
N ASN A 429 7.59 6.60 -20.98
CA ASN A 429 8.72 5.72 -20.83
C ASN A 429 9.52 5.59 -22.16
N PRO A 430 10.83 5.84 -22.17
CA PRO A 430 11.63 5.81 -23.39
C PRO A 430 11.69 4.43 -24.05
N HIS A 431 11.67 3.33 -23.29
CA HIS A 431 11.63 1.97 -23.86
C HIS A 431 10.30 1.68 -24.54
N LEU A 432 9.17 2.12 -23.97
CA LEU A 432 7.86 1.97 -24.59
C LEU A 432 7.74 2.79 -25.88
N VAL A 433 8.28 4.02 -25.89
CA VAL A 433 8.38 4.86 -27.11
C VAL A 433 9.24 4.18 -28.17
N TYR A 434 10.38 3.61 -27.77
CA TYR A 434 11.24 2.85 -28.67
C TYR A 434 10.52 1.65 -29.29
N LEU A 435 9.83 0.84 -28.48
CA LEU A 435 9.06 -0.32 -28.96
C LEU A 435 7.96 0.07 -29.95
N ALA A 436 7.14 1.07 -29.59
CA ALA A 436 6.11 1.58 -30.48
C ALA A 436 6.72 2.06 -31.81
N ARG A 437 7.91 2.69 -31.77
CA ARG A 437 8.58 3.17 -32.96
C ARG A 437 9.12 2.07 -33.87
N ILE A 438 9.84 1.09 -33.33
CA ILE A 438 10.53 0.07 -34.15
C ILE A 438 9.57 -0.97 -34.72
N THR A 439 8.43 -1.18 -34.07
CA THR A 439 7.40 -2.13 -34.51
C THR A 439 6.39 -1.52 -35.49
N ASN A 440 6.54 -0.25 -35.85
CA ASN A 440 5.50 0.53 -36.56
C ASN A 440 4.15 0.48 -35.80
N GLY A 441 4.27 0.58 -34.47
CA GLY A 441 3.23 0.55 -33.47
C GLY A 441 2.67 1.94 -33.13
N GLY A 442 2.11 2.04 -31.94
CA GLY A 442 1.58 3.28 -31.37
C GLY A 442 1.63 3.30 -29.85
N LEU A 443 1.50 4.49 -29.26
CA LEU A 443 1.35 4.70 -27.82
C LEU A 443 -0.09 5.11 -27.54
N TYR A 444 -0.77 4.40 -26.66
CA TYR A 444 -2.20 4.56 -26.40
C TYR A 444 -2.39 4.93 -24.93
N THR A 445 -2.93 6.11 -24.67
CA THR A 445 -3.17 6.65 -23.32
C THR A 445 -4.66 6.71 -23.02
N LEU A 446 -5.03 7.19 -21.84
CA LEU A 446 -6.44 7.34 -21.48
C LEU A 446 -7.19 8.26 -22.45
N GLU A 447 -6.52 9.30 -22.95
CA GLU A 447 -7.14 10.40 -23.70
C GLU A 447 -6.74 10.41 -25.19
N ASP A 448 -5.51 10.00 -25.52
CA ASP A 448 -4.95 10.14 -26.85
C ASP A 448 -4.23 8.89 -27.35
N ASP A 449 -4.24 8.72 -28.68
CA ASP A 449 -3.52 7.69 -29.43
C ASP A 449 -2.44 8.34 -30.32
N ILE A 450 -1.19 7.96 -30.09
CA ILE A 450 -0.02 8.50 -30.78
C ILE A 450 0.53 7.42 -31.70
N GLU A 451 0.12 7.49 -32.96
CA GLU A 451 0.62 6.64 -34.04
C GLU A 451 1.55 7.41 -34.97
N ASN A 452 2.22 6.68 -35.88
CA ASN A 452 3.15 7.22 -36.88
C ASN A 452 4.26 8.08 -36.25
N LEU A 453 4.87 7.57 -35.18
CA LEU A 453 5.82 8.28 -34.34
C LEU A 453 7.02 8.81 -35.14
N LYS A 454 7.24 10.13 -35.09
CA LYS A 454 8.42 10.78 -35.68
C LYS A 454 9.57 10.82 -34.69
N VAL A 455 10.10 9.64 -34.38
CA VAL A 455 11.19 9.43 -33.42
C VAL A 455 12.36 8.73 -34.11
N GLU A 456 13.58 9.22 -33.87
CA GLU A 456 14.83 8.60 -34.32
C GLU A 456 15.43 7.80 -33.17
N THR A 457 15.82 6.56 -33.44
CA THR A 457 16.28 5.62 -32.40
C THR A 457 17.61 4.96 -32.79
N SER A 458 18.31 4.38 -31.82
CA SER A 458 19.42 3.45 -32.05
C SER A 458 18.92 2.00 -32.09
N LEU A 459 19.73 1.06 -32.58
CA LEU A 459 19.42 -0.38 -32.55
C LEU A 459 19.41 -0.96 -31.11
N LYS A 460 19.88 -0.18 -30.12
CA LYS A 460 20.05 -0.58 -28.72
C LYS A 460 18.96 -0.04 -27.79
N GLY A 461 17.87 0.51 -28.32
CA GLY A 461 16.78 1.04 -27.49
C GLY A 461 16.85 2.52 -27.15
N GLU A 462 17.90 3.24 -27.58
CA GLU A 462 18.05 4.66 -27.26
C GLU A 462 17.21 5.55 -28.17
N ILE A 463 16.61 6.59 -27.60
CA ILE A 463 15.96 7.66 -28.35
C ILE A 463 17.00 8.74 -28.69
N LYS A 464 17.28 8.95 -29.98
CA LYS A 464 18.25 9.94 -30.47
C LYS A 464 17.64 11.33 -30.62
N SER A 465 16.44 11.40 -31.19
CA SER A 465 15.71 12.66 -31.35
C SER A 465 14.21 12.42 -31.44
N ILE A 466 13.43 13.39 -30.97
CA ILE A 466 11.97 13.39 -31.04
C ILE A 466 11.54 14.62 -31.82
N LYS A 467 10.94 14.39 -32.99
CA LYS A 467 10.34 15.45 -33.82
C LYS A 467 8.84 15.58 -33.59
N ASP A 468 8.25 14.63 -32.86
CA ASP A 468 6.84 14.61 -32.52
C ASP A 468 6.57 15.37 -31.22
N LYS A 469 5.92 16.54 -31.32
CA LYS A 469 5.64 17.41 -30.17
C LYS A 469 4.65 16.80 -29.17
N ARG A 470 3.94 15.72 -29.55
CA ARG A 470 3.03 14.99 -28.67
C ARG A 470 3.77 14.12 -27.65
N ILE A 471 5.05 13.83 -27.89
CA ILE A 471 5.84 12.93 -27.07
C ILE A 471 6.79 13.75 -26.18
N GLY A 472 6.45 13.84 -24.90
CA GLY A 472 7.40 14.21 -23.85
C GLY A 472 7.94 12.95 -23.20
N LEU A 473 9.27 12.74 -23.21
CA LEU A 473 9.87 11.60 -22.50
C LEU A 473 9.84 11.83 -21.00
N SER A 474 9.72 10.73 -20.27
CA SER A 474 9.99 10.75 -18.85
C SER A 474 11.47 10.87 -18.56
N MET A 475 11.77 11.31 -17.33
CA MET A 475 13.13 11.35 -16.81
C MET A 475 13.64 9.96 -16.38
N LEU A 476 12.97 8.87 -16.76
CA LEU A 476 13.46 7.52 -16.52
C LEU A 476 14.73 7.27 -17.33
N ASN A 477 15.80 6.89 -16.64
CA ASN A 477 17.03 6.47 -17.29
C ASN A 477 16.95 4.97 -17.62
N CYS A 478 16.46 4.64 -18.81
CA CYS A 478 16.40 3.26 -19.28
C CYS A 478 17.60 2.87 -20.18
N GLN A 479 18.51 3.80 -20.50
CA GLN A 479 19.64 3.57 -21.40
C GLN A 479 20.77 2.74 -20.76
N ASN A 480 20.75 2.64 -19.42
CA ASN A 480 21.75 1.98 -18.59
C ASN A 480 21.20 0.70 -17.94
N ILE A 481 20.39 -0.07 -18.67
CA ILE A 481 19.88 -1.38 -18.21
C ILE A 481 20.84 -2.54 -18.54
N TYR A 482 21.96 -2.23 -19.18
CA TYR A 482 23.03 -3.21 -19.41
C TYR A 482 23.79 -3.53 -18.11
N THR A 483 23.18 -4.37 -17.28
CA THR A 483 23.85 -5.28 -16.34
C THR A 483 23.19 -6.67 -16.32
N TYR A 484 22.49 -7.07 -17.39
CA TYR A 484 21.99 -8.44 -17.53
C TYR A 484 22.32 -9.01 -18.92
N ASP A 485 23.62 -8.97 -19.26
CA ASP A 485 24.12 -9.70 -20.41
C ASP A 485 24.03 -11.22 -20.15
N VAL A 486 23.39 -11.91 -21.09
CA VAL A 486 23.31 -13.36 -21.17
C VAL A 486 24.67 -13.90 -21.61
N LYS A 487 25.14 -14.91 -20.87
CA LYS A 487 26.42 -15.62 -20.98
C LYS A 487 27.59 -14.96 -20.25
N VAL A 488 27.53 -14.97 -18.93
CA VAL A 488 28.71 -15.36 -18.16
C VAL A 488 28.31 -16.51 -17.25
N LYS A 489 29.22 -17.45 -17.06
CA LYS A 489 29.21 -18.34 -15.91
C LYS A 489 29.11 -17.47 -14.63
N LYS A 490 28.87 -18.08 -13.46
CA LYS A 490 29.20 -17.43 -12.18
C LYS A 490 30.69 -17.03 -12.19
N GLU A 491 30.99 -15.87 -12.71
CA GLU A 491 32.23 -15.15 -12.49
C GLU A 491 31.77 -13.85 -11.83
N ASP A 492 32.31 -13.59 -10.64
CA ASP A 492 31.98 -12.46 -9.80
C ASP A 492 31.85 -11.18 -10.63
N ILE A 493 30.67 -10.53 -10.64
CA ILE A 493 30.57 -9.14 -11.14
C ILE A 493 31.68 -8.39 -10.42
N PRO A 494 32.70 -7.90 -11.15
CA PRO A 494 33.94 -7.51 -10.53
C PRO A 494 33.65 -6.33 -9.60
N VAL A 495 33.87 -6.56 -8.30
CA VAL A 495 33.78 -5.50 -7.32
C VAL A 495 35.05 -4.69 -7.43
N PHE A 496 34.93 -3.48 -7.95
CA PHE A 496 36.05 -2.57 -8.00
C PHE A 496 36.35 -2.10 -6.58
N THR A 497 37.58 -2.29 -6.13
CA THR A 497 38.04 -1.82 -4.81
C THR A 497 38.92 -0.58 -4.88
N ASN A 498 39.21 -0.10 -6.10
CA ASN A 498 40.07 1.05 -6.35
C ASN A 498 39.39 1.98 -7.36
N LEU A 499 39.19 3.24 -6.95
CA LEU A 499 38.47 4.24 -7.76
C LEU A 499 39.20 4.59 -9.06
N ASP A 500 40.53 4.67 -9.06
CA ASP A 500 41.30 5.01 -10.27
C ASP A 500 41.22 3.90 -11.31
N ILE A 501 41.15 2.64 -10.88
CA ILE A 501 40.92 1.49 -11.77
C ILE A 501 39.50 1.53 -12.33
N ALA A 502 38.50 1.79 -11.48
CA ALA A 502 37.10 1.91 -11.90
C ALA A 502 36.92 3.00 -12.97
N LEU A 503 37.53 4.16 -12.76
CA LEU A 503 37.44 5.31 -13.67
C LEU A 503 38.07 5.11 -15.05
N LYS A 504 38.90 4.06 -15.24
CA LYS A 504 39.41 3.70 -16.57
C LYS A 504 38.35 3.05 -17.46
N GLN A 505 37.29 2.49 -16.88
CA GLN A 505 36.21 1.81 -17.61
C GLN A 505 34.82 2.12 -17.01
N PRO A 506 34.43 3.40 -16.92
CA PRO A 506 33.30 3.86 -16.12
C PRO A 506 31.95 3.21 -16.50
N LEU A 507 31.77 2.87 -17.77
CA LEU A 507 30.55 2.21 -18.28
C LEU A 507 30.42 0.74 -17.88
N LYS A 508 31.47 0.10 -17.36
CA LYS A 508 31.48 -1.31 -16.94
C LYS A 508 31.41 -1.49 -15.41
N VAL A 509 31.40 -0.39 -14.66
CA VAL A 509 31.47 -0.44 -13.20
C VAL A 509 30.06 -0.45 -12.63
N GLU A 510 29.67 -1.62 -12.13
CA GLU A 510 28.36 -1.84 -11.54
C GLU A 510 28.42 -1.96 -10.00
N LYS A 511 29.54 -2.49 -9.49
CA LYS A 511 29.84 -2.62 -8.06
C LYS A 511 31.15 -1.93 -7.70
N LEU A 512 31.10 -1.02 -6.74
CA LEU A 512 32.25 -0.28 -6.25
C LEU A 512 32.29 -0.38 -4.73
N ASN A 513 33.35 -1.01 -4.21
CA ASN A 513 33.63 -1.10 -2.79
C ASN A 513 34.83 -0.23 -2.42
N LEU A 514 34.55 0.94 -1.88
CA LEU A 514 35.50 1.90 -1.36
C LEU A 514 35.46 1.95 0.17
N LYS A 515 35.27 0.79 0.80
CA LYS A 515 35.47 0.62 2.23
C LYS A 515 36.94 0.85 2.61
N ASP A 516 37.19 1.39 3.80
CA ASP A 516 38.53 1.49 4.39
C ASP A 516 39.50 2.39 3.57
N GLN A 517 39.00 3.42 2.91
CA GLN A 517 39.78 4.30 2.01
C GLN A 517 40.21 5.62 2.66
N THR A 518 39.92 5.84 3.94
CA THR A 518 40.21 7.07 4.71
C THR A 518 39.58 8.35 4.15
N PHE A 519 38.54 8.24 3.31
CA PHE A 519 37.92 9.41 2.68
C PHE A 519 37.25 10.32 3.70
N THR A 520 37.54 11.63 3.63
CA THR A 520 36.84 12.66 4.44
C THR A 520 35.65 13.27 3.69
N LYS A 521 35.61 13.12 2.36
CA LYS A 521 34.54 13.50 1.45
C LYS A 521 34.44 12.46 0.34
N VAL A 522 33.23 12.24 -0.18
CA VAL A 522 33.02 11.38 -1.34
C VAL A 522 33.67 12.03 -2.58
N PRO A 523 34.60 11.34 -3.27
CA PRO A 523 35.17 11.85 -4.51
C PRO A 523 34.09 12.05 -5.58
N LEU A 524 33.93 13.28 -6.09
CA LEU A 524 32.91 13.60 -7.10
C LEU A 524 33.16 12.89 -8.45
N THR A 525 34.36 12.34 -8.65
CA THR A 525 34.68 11.50 -9.81
C THR A 525 33.86 10.21 -9.84
N ILE A 526 33.38 9.70 -8.70
CA ILE A 526 32.48 8.52 -8.63
C ILE A 526 31.21 8.74 -9.48
N LEU A 527 30.77 9.98 -9.65
CA LEU A 527 29.57 10.32 -10.43
C LEU A 527 29.70 10.03 -11.94
N LYS A 528 30.89 9.65 -12.42
CA LYS A 528 31.10 9.18 -13.79
C LYS A 528 30.69 7.73 -13.99
N LEU A 529 30.42 6.99 -12.91
CA LEU A 529 30.09 5.57 -12.90
C LEU A 529 28.56 5.41 -12.93
N GLU A 530 27.94 5.73 -14.07
CA GLU A 530 26.48 5.88 -14.18
C GLU A 530 25.69 4.56 -14.07
N ASN A 531 26.36 3.41 -14.24
CA ASN A 531 25.78 2.06 -14.13
C ASN A 531 25.90 1.46 -12.72
N LEU A 532 26.35 2.26 -11.74
CA LEU A 532 26.61 1.77 -10.41
C LEU A 532 25.30 1.49 -9.67
N PHE A 533 25.06 0.21 -9.35
CA PHE A 533 23.93 -0.19 -8.51
C PHE A 533 24.34 -0.53 -7.07
N TYR A 534 25.61 -0.91 -6.85
CA TYR A 534 26.19 -1.17 -5.53
C TYR A 534 27.33 -0.22 -5.22
N LEU A 535 27.21 0.53 -4.12
CA LEU A 535 28.24 1.43 -3.62
C LEU A 535 28.48 1.20 -2.12
N ASN A 536 29.69 0.75 -1.78
CA ASN A 536 30.13 0.69 -0.39
C ASN A 536 31.18 1.78 -0.12
N LEU A 537 30.88 2.66 0.83
CA LEU A 537 31.71 3.75 1.34
C LEU A 537 31.92 3.60 2.85
N SER A 538 31.66 2.41 3.42
CA SER A 538 31.73 2.17 4.85
C SER A 538 33.15 2.33 5.40
N ASN A 539 33.25 2.55 6.71
CA ASN A 539 34.52 2.68 7.44
C ASN A 539 35.49 3.68 6.79
N ASN A 540 34.99 4.91 6.60
CA ASN A 540 35.76 6.05 6.15
C ASN A 540 35.61 7.19 7.19
N ALA A 541 36.03 8.41 6.85
CA ALA A 541 35.88 9.60 7.68
C ALA A 541 34.87 10.61 7.07
N LEU A 542 33.87 10.11 6.33
CA LEU A 542 32.92 10.96 5.61
C LEU A 542 32.08 11.76 6.60
N THR A 543 32.06 13.07 6.43
CA THR A 543 31.25 13.98 7.27
C THR A 543 29.89 14.31 6.65
N GLN A 544 29.74 14.05 5.34
CA GLN A 544 28.52 14.29 4.58
C GLN A 544 28.53 13.48 3.28
N LEU A 545 27.35 13.19 2.76
CA LEU A 545 27.13 12.69 1.41
C LEU A 545 26.85 13.89 0.47
N PRO A 546 27.45 13.97 -0.73
CA PRO A 546 27.22 15.10 -1.62
C PRO A 546 25.82 15.01 -2.25
N GLY A 547 25.13 16.14 -2.38
CA GLY A 547 23.80 16.18 -3.03
C GLY A 547 23.81 15.74 -4.51
N SER A 548 24.98 15.66 -5.13
CA SER A 548 25.17 15.12 -6.48
C SER A 548 25.08 13.60 -6.55
N ILE A 549 24.97 12.88 -5.41
CA ILE A 549 24.78 11.42 -5.35
C ILE A 549 23.56 10.94 -6.15
N LYS A 550 22.57 11.82 -6.34
CA LYS A 550 21.41 11.60 -7.19
C LYS A 550 21.70 11.19 -8.64
N LYS A 551 22.91 11.48 -9.14
CA LYS A 551 23.33 11.08 -10.48
C LYS A 551 23.57 9.57 -10.60
N LEU A 552 23.77 8.89 -9.48
CA LEU A 552 23.87 7.43 -9.43
C LEU A 552 22.44 6.86 -9.29
N ASP A 553 21.61 7.16 -10.27
CA ASP A 553 20.17 6.90 -10.24
C ASP A 553 19.83 5.40 -10.23
N HIS A 554 20.72 4.53 -10.68
CA HIS A 554 20.60 3.06 -10.60
C HIS A 554 20.96 2.44 -9.25
N LEU A 555 21.36 3.22 -8.24
CA LEU A 555 21.72 2.66 -6.93
C LEU A 555 20.56 1.90 -6.29
N THR A 556 20.81 0.62 -6.01
CA THR A 556 19.93 -0.26 -5.25
C THR A 556 20.49 -0.56 -3.86
N GLU A 557 21.81 -0.61 -3.73
CA GLU A 557 22.52 -0.88 -2.48
C GLU A 557 23.53 0.22 -2.19
N LEU A 558 23.37 0.89 -1.04
CA LEU A 558 24.27 1.91 -0.56
C LEU A 558 24.67 1.64 0.90
N ASP A 559 25.97 1.47 1.13
CA ASP A 559 26.54 1.34 2.47
C ASP A 559 27.44 2.55 2.76
N ILE A 560 27.03 3.38 3.71
CA ILE A 560 27.76 4.54 4.23
C ILE A 560 28.03 4.39 5.74
N SER A 561 27.96 3.17 6.26
CA SER A 561 28.15 2.90 7.69
C SER A 561 29.56 3.23 8.19
N LEU A 562 29.74 3.34 9.51
CA LEU A 562 31.05 3.59 10.12
C LEU A 562 31.72 4.85 9.54
N ASN A 563 31.02 5.97 9.60
CA ASN A 563 31.47 7.28 9.13
C ASN A 563 31.12 8.36 10.17
N GLN A 564 31.24 9.64 9.81
CA GLN A 564 30.97 10.78 10.69
C GLN A 564 29.83 11.66 10.14
N ILE A 565 28.90 11.05 9.39
CA ILE A 565 27.82 11.77 8.70
C ILE A 565 26.81 12.27 9.72
N LYS A 566 26.55 13.58 9.72
CA LYS A 566 25.55 14.21 10.60
C LYS A 566 24.19 14.39 9.95
N LYS A 567 24.17 14.62 8.64
CA LYS A 567 22.97 14.92 7.86
C LYS A 567 23.07 14.30 6.47
N LEU A 568 21.96 13.76 5.99
CA LEU A 568 21.83 13.31 4.61
C LEU A 568 21.38 14.46 3.70
N PRO A 569 21.87 14.53 2.45
CA PRO A 569 21.40 15.51 1.48
C PRO A 569 19.97 15.16 1.06
N LYS A 570 19.09 16.16 0.95
CA LYS A 570 17.70 15.96 0.47
C LYS A 570 17.63 15.23 -0.87
N GLN A 571 18.63 15.43 -1.73
CA GLN A 571 18.73 14.83 -3.06
C GLN A 571 18.88 13.30 -3.04
N LEU A 572 19.20 12.68 -1.89
CA LEU A 572 19.21 11.23 -1.78
C LEU A 572 17.85 10.62 -2.15
N MET A 573 16.75 11.38 -1.97
CA MET A 573 15.40 10.97 -2.40
C MET A 573 15.26 10.72 -3.91
N GLU A 574 16.21 11.20 -4.73
CA GLU A 574 16.22 10.98 -6.18
C GLU A 574 16.79 9.60 -6.55
N ASN A 575 17.48 8.90 -5.63
CA ASN A 575 17.91 7.51 -5.78
C ASN A 575 16.76 6.54 -5.47
N LYS A 576 15.71 6.60 -6.30
CA LYS A 576 14.40 5.98 -6.03
C LYS A 576 14.43 4.45 -5.93
N PHE A 577 15.44 3.81 -6.52
CA PHE A 577 15.57 2.34 -6.58
C PHE A 577 16.33 1.75 -5.38
N LEU A 578 16.70 2.55 -4.38
CA LEU A 578 17.35 2.03 -3.18
C LEU A 578 16.46 0.99 -2.47
N GLU A 579 17.01 -0.21 -2.31
CA GLU A 579 16.41 -1.34 -1.59
C GLU A 579 17.10 -1.58 -0.25
N TYR A 580 18.41 -1.36 -0.21
CA TYR A 580 19.26 -1.53 0.95
C TYR A 580 20.03 -0.24 1.22
N LEU A 581 19.80 0.34 2.39
CA LEU A 581 20.56 1.49 2.87
C LEU A 581 21.11 1.19 4.26
N ASN A 582 22.42 1.09 4.36
CA ASN A 582 23.11 1.02 5.65
C ASN A 582 23.81 2.34 5.94
N MET A 583 23.35 3.01 6.99
CA MET A 583 23.91 4.25 7.51
C MET A 583 24.21 4.16 9.01
N SER A 584 24.41 2.94 9.50
CA SER A 584 24.73 2.68 10.89
C SER A 584 26.09 3.28 11.30
N ASN A 585 26.32 3.46 12.60
CA ASN A 585 27.58 3.95 13.16
C ASN A 585 28.01 5.29 12.53
N ASN A 586 27.13 6.28 12.64
CA ASN A 586 27.32 7.64 12.16
C ASN A 586 26.89 8.64 13.24
N LEU A 587 26.65 9.91 12.89
CA LEU A 587 26.22 10.97 13.79
C LEU A 587 24.86 11.56 13.36
N ILE A 588 24.01 10.76 12.70
CA ILE A 588 22.77 11.22 12.07
C ILE A 588 21.72 11.52 13.15
N GLU A 589 21.21 12.74 13.13
CA GLU A 589 20.16 13.19 14.06
C GLU A 589 18.76 13.15 13.43
N ILE A 590 18.68 13.33 12.10
CA ILE A 590 17.41 13.48 11.36
C ILE A 590 17.44 12.57 10.12
N ILE A 591 16.43 11.72 9.99
CA ILE A 591 16.28 10.73 8.91
C ILE A 591 15.21 11.10 7.86
N SER A 592 14.51 12.22 8.03
CA SER A 592 13.39 12.66 7.20
C SER A 592 13.57 14.13 6.77
N PRO A 593 12.84 14.68 5.77
CA PRO A 593 11.64 14.16 5.10
C PRO A 593 11.88 13.47 3.73
N PHE A 594 12.97 12.73 3.53
CA PHE A 594 13.30 12.18 2.20
C PHE A 594 12.75 10.77 1.90
N PHE A 595 12.03 10.13 2.82
CA PHE A 595 11.54 8.76 2.65
C PHE A 595 10.31 8.59 1.74
N ASP A 596 9.61 9.68 1.38
CA ASP A 596 8.43 9.65 0.48
C ASP A 596 8.71 9.04 -0.91
N HIS A 597 9.98 8.90 -1.30
CA HIS A 597 10.39 8.47 -2.65
C HIS A 597 11.14 7.12 -2.67
N PHE A 598 11.35 6.47 -1.51
CA PHE A 598 11.99 5.16 -1.44
C PHE A 598 10.97 4.03 -1.48
N PHE A 599 10.28 3.92 -2.61
CA PHE A 599 9.24 2.91 -2.82
C PHE A 599 9.78 1.47 -2.72
N TYR A 600 11.06 1.25 -3.00
CA TYR A 600 11.67 -0.08 -3.04
C TYR A 600 12.46 -0.46 -1.78
N MET A 601 12.53 0.42 -0.78
CA MET A 601 13.31 0.17 0.43
C MET A 601 12.81 -1.09 1.15
N LYS A 602 13.68 -2.10 1.26
CA LYS A 602 13.43 -3.37 1.96
C LYS A 602 14.18 -3.40 3.29
N VAL A 603 15.40 -2.87 3.32
CA VAL A 603 16.26 -2.89 4.50
C VAL A 603 16.84 -1.51 4.75
N LEU A 604 16.59 -1.00 5.96
CA LEU A 604 17.18 0.25 6.43
C LEU A 604 17.87 0.01 7.78
N ASP A 605 19.17 0.27 7.82
CA ASP A 605 19.95 0.25 9.06
C ASP A 605 20.43 1.66 9.42
N VAL A 606 19.92 2.18 10.52
CA VAL A 606 20.28 3.48 11.12
C VAL A 606 20.82 3.28 12.54
N SER A 607 21.24 2.07 12.89
CA SER A 607 21.71 1.80 14.26
C SER A 607 22.96 2.61 14.62
N ASN A 608 23.20 2.84 15.91
CA ASN A 608 24.38 3.56 16.39
C ASN A 608 24.49 4.97 15.77
N ASN A 609 23.44 5.77 15.97
CA ASN A 609 23.33 7.16 15.52
C ASN A 609 22.77 8.03 16.67
N LYS A 610 22.24 9.23 16.36
CA LYS A 610 21.68 10.17 17.33
C LYS A 610 20.23 10.53 17.00
N VAL A 611 19.50 9.59 16.39
CA VAL A 611 18.12 9.81 15.94
C VAL A 611 17.20 9.92 17.15
N ARG A 612 16.38 10.97 17.18
CA ARG A 612 15.34 11.17 18.21
C ARG A 612 13.93 11.09 17.65
N ASP A 613 13.74 11.61 16.42
CA ASP A 613 12.45 11.73 15.76
C ASP A 613 12.31 10.71 14.62
N LEU A 614 11.22 9.95 14.63
CA LEU A 614 10.86 8.95 13.64
C LEU A 614 9.79 9.44 12.65
N ASN A 615 9.45 10.72 12.64
CA ASN A 615 8.52 11.31 11.69
C ASN A 615 8.94 11.04 10.24
N GLY A 616 7.98 10.64 9.40
CA GLY A 616 8.20 10.30 7.99
C GLY A 616 8.66 8.86 7.73
N LEU A 617 9.05 8.11 8.77
CA LEU A 617 9.42 6.70 8.65
C LEU A 617 8.28 5.84 8.10
N ASN A 618 7.04 6.21 8.40
CA ASN A 618 5.81 5.57 7.93
C ASN A 618 5.67 5.52 6.39
N GLN A 619 6.53 6.21 5.64
CA GLN A 619 6.52 6.28 4.19
C GLN A 619 7.26 5.12 3.53
N LEU A 620 8.10 4.41 4.29
CA LEU A 620 8.80 3.21 3.82
C LEU A 620 7.86 1.99 3.77
N LYS A 621 6.81 2.05 2.95
CA LYS A 621 5.70 1.06 2.93
C LYS A 621 6.15 -0.38 2.67
N ASN A 622 7.32 -0.55 2.04
CA ASN A 622 7.85 -1.84 1.64
C ASN A 622 8.99 -2.36 2.54
N VAL A 623 9.33 -1.65 3.62
CA VAL A 623 10.40 -2.06 4.52
C VAL A 623 10.06 -3.38 5.22
N ILE A 624 11.03 -4.29 5.24
CA ILE A 624 10.96 -5.62 5.84
C ILE A 624 11.81 -5.65 7.11
N THR A 625 13.01 -5.08 7.05
CA THR A 625 13.95 -5.02 8.17
C THR A 625 14.30 -3.57 8.46
N LEU A 626 14.10 -3.16 9.71
CA LEU A 626 14.41 -1.83 10.19
C LEU A 626 15.21 -1.91 11.48
N ASN A 627 16.45 -1.45 11.41
CA ASN A 627 17.35 -1.40 12.56
C ASN A 627 17.54 0.06 13.01
N LEU A 628 17.03 0.36 14.21
CA LEU A 628 17.08 1.65 14.89
C LEU A 628 17.80 1.55 16.24
N ALA A 629 18.53 0.45 16.48
CA ALA A 629 19.23 0.20 17.73
C ALA A 629 20.25 1.31 18.07
N ALA A 630 20.55 1.51 19.35
CA ALA A 630 21.57 2.46 19.81
C ALA A 630 21.36 3.88 19.23
N ASN A 631 20.21 4.46 19.50
CA ASN A 631 19.84 5.83 19.15
C ASN A 631 19.32 6.58 20.39
N GLU A 632 18.74 7.76 20.19
CA GLU A 632 18.20 8.61 21.26
C GLU A 632 16.66 8.69 21.17
N ILE A 633 16.00 7.60 20.77
CA ILE A 633 14.55 7.58 20.53
C ILE A 633 13.81 7.48 21.87
N GLU A 634 12.96 8.46 22.17
CA GLU A 634 12.08 8.45 23.35
C GLU A 634 10.64 8.03 23.03
N ILE A 635 10.13 8.44 21.86
CA ILE A 635 8.73 8.29 21.47
C ILE A 635 8.65 7.62 20.10
N ILE A 636 7.87 6.55 20.04
CA ILE A 636 7.50 5.91 18.77
C ILE A 636 6.17 6.51 18.29
N PRO A 637 6.10 7.08 17.07
CA PRO A 637 4.88 7.70 16.58
C PRO A 637 3.82 6.66 16.20
N ASN A 638 2.54 7.01 16.35
CA ASN A 638 1.40 6.11 16.05
C ASN A 638 1.39 5.62 14.59
N ASN A 639 1.91 6.43 13.66
CA ASN A 639 1.97 6.09 12.24
C ASN A 639 3.01 5.00 11.90
N ILE A 640 3.83 4.54 12.85
CA ILE A 640 4.70 3.36 12.64
C ILE A 640 3.89 2.12 12.24
N SER A 641 2.64 2.05 12.69
CA SER A 641 1.65 1.04 12.35
C SER A 641 1.36 0.91 10.85
N GLN A 642 1.78 1.88 10.03
CA GLN A 642 1.63 1.85 8.57
C GLN A 642 2.69 0.98 7.87
N LEU A 643 3.74 0.53 8.56
CA LEU A 643 4.78 -0.33 8.01
C LEU A 643 4.30 -1.80 7.95
N LYS A 644 3.32 -2.08 7.09
CA LYS A 644 2.60 -3.36 7.05
C LYS A 644 3.45 -4.56 6.62
N LYS A 645 4.60 -4.33 5.97
CA LYS A 645 5.53 -5.38 5.54
C LYS A 645 6.66 -5.65 6.54
N LEU A 646 6.77 -4.84 7.60
CA LEU A 646 7.85 -4.93 8.57
C LEU A 646 7.80 -6.26 9.33
N LYS A 647 8.93 -6.96 9.34
CA LYS A 647 9.13 -8.26 10.00
C LYS A 647 10.12 -8.18 11.15
N ILE A 648 11.21 -7.44 10.96
CA ILE A 648 12.28 -7.32 11.95
C ILE A 648 12.41 -5.85 12.33
N LEU A 649 12.20 -5.56 13.61
CA LEU A 649 12.34 -4.23 14.18
C LEU A 649 13.28 -4.28 15.38
N ASP A 650 14.45 -3.67 15.23
CA ASP A 650 15.37 -3.47 16.34
C ASP A 650 15.30 -2.02 16.85
N LEU A 651 14.92 -1.86 18.11
CA LEU A 651 14.82 -0.61 18.84
C LEU A 651 15.65 -0.67 20.14
N SER A 652 16.56 -1.63 20.26
CA SER A 652 17.39 -1.80 21.45
C SER A 652 18.28 -0.58 21.74
N ALA A 653 18.71 -0.42 22.99
CA ALA A 653 19.59 0.66 23.42
C ALA A 653 19.04 2.05 23.02
N ASN A 654 17.78 2.32 23.36
CA ASN A 654 17.12 3.62 23.18
C ASN A 654 16.57 4.12 24.53
N GLN A 655 15.77 5.18 24.52
CA GLN A 655 15.18 5.82 25.72
C GLN A 655 13.65 5.67 25.73
N ILE A 656 13.15 4.57 25.16
CA ILE A 656 11.71 4.38 24.93
C ILE A 656 11.02 4.04 26.25
N LYS A 657 10.05 4.87 26.65
CA LYS A 657 9.29 4.71 27.90
C LYS A 657 8.00 3.91 27.72
N LEU A 658 7.39 4.01 26.54
CA LEU A 658 6.09 3.42 26.23
C LEU A 658 6.02 3.04 24.75
N LEU A 659 5.37 1.91 24.45
CA LEU A 659 4.94 1.58 23.09
C LEU A 659 3.54 2.15 22.81
N PRO A 660 3.29 2.77 21.64
CA PRO A 660 1.98 3.31 21.29
C PRO A 660 0.94 2.19 21.12
N LYS A 661 -0.33 2.48 21.37
CA LYS A 661 -1.43 1.50 21.10
C LYS A 661 -1.44 1.03 19.64
N ALA A 662 -1.08 1.92 18.72
CA ALA A 662 -1.01 1.65 17.29
C ALA A 662 0.05 0.60 16.91
N PHE A 663 1.00 0.26 17.78
CA PHE A 663 2.06 -0.71 17.53
C PHE A 663 1.52 -2.09 17.11
N ILE A 664 0.29 -2.44 17.54
CA ILE A 664 -0.44 -3.65 17.12
C ILE A 664 -0.73 -3.72 15.61
N GLY A 665 -0.61 -2.60 14.90
CA GLY A 665 -0.82 -2.51 13.45
C GLY A 665 0.33 -3.10 12.62
N LEU A 666 1.45 -3.45 13.25
CA LEU A 666 2.59 -4.15 12.65
C LEU A 666 2.30 -5.66 12.51
N THR A 667 1.29 -6.00 11.72
CA THR A 667 0.69 -7.34 11.67
C THR A 667 1.61 -8.43 11.11
N LYS A 668 2.69 -8.07 10.41
CA LYS A 668 3.71 -8.99 9.89
C LYS A 668 4.98 -9.05 10.76
N LEU A 669 5.03 -8.37 11.91
CA LEU A 669 6.21 -8.33 12.78
C LEU A 669 6.51 -9.71 13.39
N GLU A 670 7.74 -10.18 13.19
CA GLU A 670 8.25 -11.48 13.64
C GLU A 670 9.27 -11.33 14.76
N GLU A 671 10.12 -10.32 14.70
CA GLU A 671 11.17 -10.07 15.70
C GLU A 671 11.13 -8.63 16.18
N LEU A 672 11.03 -8.46 17.49
CA LEU A 672 11.04 -7.15 18.16
C LEU A 672 12.11 -7.13 19.24
N ASN A 673 13.15 -6.34 19.02
CA ASN A 673 14.17 -6.10 20.03
C ASN A 673 13.94 -4.74 20.70
N LEU A 674 13.67 -4.75 22.01
CA LEU A 674 13.48 -3.57 22.85
C LEU A 674 14.48 -3.55 24.01
N GLU A 675 15.54 -4.35 23.94
CA GLU A 675 16.57 -4.45 24.98
C GLU A 675 17.12 -3.07 25.37
N ASN A 676 17.46 -2.87 26.65
CA ASN A 676 18.08 -1.65 27.17
C ASN A 676 17.29 -0.38 26.79
N ASN A 677 16.03 -0.32 27.23
CA ASN A 677 15.15 0.84 27.12
C ASN A 677 14.58 1.20 28.52
N GLU A 678 13.64 2.14 28.58
CA GLU A 678 13.01 2.62 29.81
C GLU A 678 11.55 2.13 29.97
N LEU A 679 11.20 0.99 29.36
CA LEU A 679 9.85 0.45 29.40
C LEU A 679 9.50 -0.04 30.81
N THR A 680 8.42 0.47 31.37
CA THR A 680 7.85 -0.01 32.64
C THR A 680 6.62 -0.90 32.45
N VAL A 681 5.87 -0.65 31.37
CA VAL A 681 4.64 -1.35 31.02
C VAL A 681 4.58 -1.58 29.52
N LEU A 682 3.94 -2.67 29.11
CA LEU A 682 3.67 -2.97 27.71
C LEU A 682 2.18 -2.82 27.39
N PRO A 683 1.80 -2.52 26.13
CA PRO A 683 0.40 -2.41 25.75
C PRO A 683 -0.36 -3.71 26.05
N LYS A 684 -1.55 -3.59 26.65
CA LYS A 684 -2.46 -4.73 26.93
C LYS A 684 -2.87 -5.55 25.70
N TYR A 685 -2.55 -5.05 24.51
CA TYR A 685 -2.93 -5.65 23.22
C TYR A 685 -1.73 -6.23 22.47
N LEU A 686 -0.55 -6.34 23.10
CA LEU A 686 0.65 -6.87 22.44
C LEU A 686 0.44 -8.30 21.94
N TYR A 687 -0.41 -9.08 22.61
CA TYR A 687 -0.88 -10.41 22.15
C TYR A 687 -1.50 -10.44 20.75
N ARG A 688 -1.86 -9.28 20.18
CA ARG A 688 -2.39 -9.17 18.82
C ARG A 688 -1.32 -9.23 17.73
N LEU A 689 -0.04 -9.12 18.08
CA LEU A 689 1.07 -9.35 17.17
C LEU A 689 1.24 -10.85 16.91
N ARG A 690 0.28 -11.44 16.19
CA ARG A 690 0.17 -12.90 15.96
C ARG A 690 1.33 -13.53 15.18
N LYS A 691 2.25 -12.71 14.69
CA LYS A 691 3.45 -13.14 13.95
C LYS A 691 4.73 -13.03 14.76
N LEU A 692 4.66 -12.43 15.94
CA LEU A 692 5.82 -12.26 16.79
C LEU A 692 6.32 -13.64 17.23
N LYS A 693 7.61 -13.87 17.03
CA LYS A 693 8.36 -15.08 17.40
C LYS A 693 9.36 -14.79 18.49
N SER A 694 9.94 -13.59 18.48
CA SER A 694 10.91 -13.16 19.48
C SER A 694 10.60 -11.75 19.97
N LEU A 695 10.68 -11.59 21.29
CA LEU A 695 10.56 -10.31 21.97
C LEU A 695 11.63 -10.23 23.06
N ASN A 696 12.59 -9.33 22.85
CA ASN A 696 13.63 -9.04 23.83
C ASN A 696 13.29 -7.76 24.60
N LEU A 697 13.18 -7.89 25.92
CA LEU A 697 12.89 -6.84 26.89
C LEU A 697 14.02 -6.67 27.91
N SER A 698 15.13 -7.39 27.77
CA SER A 698 16.23 -7.35 28.74
C SER A 698 16.71 -5.94 29.00
N GLY A 699 17.07 -5.64 30.23
CA GLY A 699 17.53 -4.30 30.61
C GLY A 699 16.45 -3.21 30.58
N ASN A 700 15.16 -3.57 30.63
CA ASN A 700 14.07 -2.62 30.89
C ASN A 700 13.55 -2.73 32.32
N PRO A 701 13.08 -1.64 32.94
CA PRO A 701 12.46 -1.64 34.27
C PRO A 701 11.00 -2.14 34.25
N VAL A 702 10.71 -3.24 33.53
CA VAL A 702 9.35 -3.80 33.45
C VAL A 702 9.00 -4.49 34.75
N LEU A 703 7.82 -4.21 35.29
CA LEU A 703 7.34 -4.82 36.53
C LEU A 703 7.13 -6.32 36.37
N GLU A 704 7.45 -7.12 37.39
CA GLU A 704 7.31 -8.58 37.36
C GLU A 704 5.88 -9.03 37.01
N GLU A 705 4.86 -8.33 37.54
CA GLU A 705 3.46 -8.59 37.21
C GLU A 705 3.15 -8.41 35.71
N GLU A 706 3.82 -7.46 35.05
CA GLU A 706 3.71 -7.24 33.61
C GLU A 706 4.45 -8.33 32.84
N LEU A 707 5.63 -8.78 33.31
CA LEU A 707 6.34 -9.91 32.72
C LEU A 707 5.48 -11.19 32.75
N GLU A 708 4.86 -11.49 33.89
CA GLU A 708 3.94 -12.62 34.05
C GLU A 708 2.71 -12.49 33.15
N ARG A 709 2.13 -11.28 33.02
CA ARG A 709 1.05 -11.02 32.08
C ARG A 709 1.48 -11.33 30.64
N ILE A 710 2.67 -10.88 30.24
CA ILE A 710 3.20 -11.08 28.89
C ILE A 710 3.54 -12.55 28.63
N ARG A 711 4.14 -13.27 29.58
CA ARG A 711 4.34 -14.74 29.49
C ARG A 711 3.03 -15.48 29.21
N ARG A 712 1.95 -15.09 29.90
CA ARG A 712 0.61 -15.68 29.71
C ARG A 712 -0.03 -15.29 28.38
N GLU A 713 0.17 -14.05 27.94
CA GLU A 713 -0.42 -13.50 26.72
C GLU A 713 0.31 -13.93 25.43
N LEU A 714 1.60 -14.24 25.53
CA LEU A 714 2.50 -14.60 24.43
C LEU A 714 3.24 -15.93 24.70
N PRO A 715 2.52 -17.05 24.93
CA PRO A 715 3.13 -18.31 25.36
C PRO A 715 4.03 -18.97 24.30
N ASP A 716 3.83 -18.65 23.02
CA ASP A 716 4.57 -19.21 21.88
C ASP A 716 5.71 -18.28 21.39
N VAL A 717 5.94 -17.16 22.09
CA VAL A 717 6.99 -16.18 21.74
C VAL A 717 8.22 -16.45 22.60
N GLN A 718 9.40 -16.43 21.98
CA GLN A 718 10.67 -16.42 22.71
C GLN A 718 10.81 -15.07 23.42
N LEU A 719 10.58 -15.07 24.74
CA LEU A 719 10.71 -13.91 25.60
C LEU A 719 12.08 -13.89 26.25
N ILE A 720 12.78 -12.76 26.13
CA ILE A 720 14.07 -12.50 26.78
C ILE A 720 13.86 -11.32 27.73
N PHE A 721 14.25 -11.47 29.00
CA PHE A 721 14.01 -10.51 30.09
C PHE A 721 15.29 -10.04 30.75
#